data_AF-A0A971B562-F1
#
_entry.id   AF-A0A971B562-F1
#
_cell.length_a   1.000
_cell.length_b   1.000
_cell.length_c   1.000
_cell.angle_alpha   90.00
_cell.angle_beta   90.00
_cell.angle_gamma   90.00
#
_symmetry.space_group_name_H-M   'P 1'
#
loop_
_entity.id
_entity.type
_entity.pdbx_description
1 polymer ?
#
loop_
_entity_poly.entity_id
_entity_poly.type
_entity_poly.pdbx_seq_one_letter_code
_entity_poly.pdbx_strand_id
1 'polypeptide(L)'
;MGTQIGRLLGCFSVLLLSACAVQADVPVPNTEFRQADPAHADQPLAWRLSGGQGRWADQSVLEVTGKGTEASSNYWSCDGVAFEPAGLYRFEMKARRVDGGGGCAVSGPTFANRDHYQLASEWQTVGHVFRVPDGVKSGTLRVGQWSAEGSHHFDSVRVAPVLPVHTAVGSIVLGEGESIRDGRYRFRGTFSHEGSNYHRTLLRTTTGFNSNRWTFGTGNEVVYRFEVPGRKFKDGRISLNVNHYIRGACVAEVSVDGESWQAAASQGAVGSVEAALPEAMFPAGVVFLRLRGEGESSFQVDRVEFDAELDGEASDGTGKTVYAELDSSKGPLAVEQLLLRDASEGRQAGLQVTIRNQGDRSVRMKVMGTTEGLRSELGGAPVLRDTIVPGRTITTSLPLPSDRPGNRTLDLFVQSDDPVSMIQVTLGYTVPDYYRSDYGQRLGSVKDGATVWWCDAAHKVPRTRKLPENPAFEGFPVAKMATARNDCEAVQVVVRAEKDLKGLTASLSSLKQPDSGATIGTDKMQVLRTYYHFVDHPTDATGVRDYWPDALPPLDTPIDVEAGHNQPLWVLVHVPEDAKPGDYHATLALKAEGFSAKAPILLHVWDFTLPKQNHLKTAFGFSPGEVYRYHGLKTEEDKRKVVDLYLKSFGEHRISPYDPTPLDPIRVKFLPEADPPRAEVDFTAFDKAMERAVKQYGFNNFRLGIQGMGGGTFHARHDPSIEGFGEDTPQYQAMFASQVQQIEAHLREKGWLDMAFVYWFDEPDPKDYEFVANGMKRLEKYAPGLVRMITEQPSDQFDAHVNVWCPVSHNYDHAAAEARRAHGERFWWYVCCGPKAPYCTLFIDHPATELRVWHWQAWQRNIVGTLVWQSNYWTSSAAYPDQPQNPYEDPMGYVSGYSTPKGTKSFWGNGDGRFIYPPLAAATPSSTPVLEPPVSSIRWEMLREGVEDYEYLYMLRELLAKKGKDLPESKRKEFQQLLEVPEAITKDMTTFATDPRPIYQRRQAVATAIEELTR
;
A
#
# COMPACT_ATOMS: atom_id res chain seq x y z
N MET A 1 5.65 -43.27 -49.22
CA MET A 1 5.42 -41.83 -49.44
C MET A 1 4.96 -41.16 -48.16
N GLY A 2 5.76 -41.30 -47.10
CA GLY A 2 5.52 -40.67 -45.81
C GLY A 2 6.88 -40.28 -45.27
N THR A 3 7.15 -38.97 -45.28
CA THR A 3 8.21 -38.21 -44.59
C THR A 3 8.41 -36.88 -45.31
N GLN A 4 7.54 -35.88 -45.08
CA GLN A 4 7.84 -34.46 -45.37
C GLN A 4 6.77 -33.47 -44.84
N ILE A 5 6.33 -33.60 -43.58
CA ILE A 5 5.59 -32.52 -42.88
C ILE A 5 6.11 -32.45 -41.44
N GLY A 6 7.39 -32.15 -41.29
CA GLY A 6 8.05 -32.11 -40.00
C GLY A 6 9.36 -31.36 -40.11
N ARG A 7 9.29 -30.07 -40.42
CA ARG A 7 10.36 -29.05 -40.32
C ARG A 7 9.86 -27.73 -40.95
N LEU A 8 9.08 -26.94 -40.21
CA LEU A 8 8.90 -25.49 -40.44
C LEU A 8 8.05 -24.77 -39.36
N LEU A 9 8.11 -25.20 -38.10
CA LEU A 9 7.57 -24.42 -36.98
C LEU A 9 8.62 -24.28 -35.89
N GLY A 10 9.47 -23.28 -36.07
CA GLY A 10 10.30 -22.69 -35.03
C GLY A 10 10.16 -21.17 -35.19
N CYS A 11 9.69 -20.51 -34.12
CA CYS A 11 9.20 -19.13 -34.03
C CYS A 11 7.68 -18.98 -34.26
N PHE A 12 7.02 -18.39 -33.25
CA PHE A 12 5.57 -18.16 -33.10
C PHE A 12 4.72 -19.37 -32.69
N SER A 13 4.71 -19.64 -31.39
CA SER A 13 3.60 -20.31 -30.70
C SER A 13 3.02 -19.39 -29.63
N VAL A 14 2.69 -18.15 -30.01
CA VAL A 14 1.47 -17.54 -29.49
C VAL A 14 0.38 -18.30 -30.22
N LEU A 15 -0.24 -19.28 -29.55
CA LEU A 15 -1.39 -19.96 -30.12
C LEU A 15 -2.42 -18.88 -30.44
N LEU A 16 -2.63 -18.68 -31.74
CA LEU A 16 -3.50 -17.67 -32.31
C LEU A 16 -4.87 -17.69 -31.63
N LEU A 17 -5.12 -16.69 -30.78
CA LEU A 17 -6.39 -15.96 -30.79
C LEU A 17 -6.21 -14.68 -31.63
N SER A 18 -5.52 -14.79 -32.77
CA SER A 18 -5.39 -13.71 -33.75
C SER A 18 -6.32 -13.98 -34.93
N ALA A 19 -7.62 -13.89 -34.67
CA ALA A 19 -8.65 -13.62 -35.68
C ALA A 19 -9.93 -13.05 -35.04
N CYS A 20 -9.84 -12.17 -34.04
CA CYS A 20 -10.97 -11.29 -33.78
C CYS A 20 -10.89 -10.14 -34.78
N ALA A 21 -11.47 -10.35 -35.96
CA ALA A 21 -12.17 -9.26 -36.61
C ALA A 21 -13.29 -8.88 -35.63
N VAL A 22 -13.00 -7.98 -34.69
CA VAL A 22 -13.98 -7.50 -33.73
C VAL A 22 -15.08 -6.84 -34.54
N GLN A 23 -16.24 -7.49 -34.61
CA GLN A 23 -17.42 -6.88 -35.20
C GLN A 23 -17.79 -5.66 -34.35
N ALA A 24 -18.08 -4.55 -35.04
CA ALA A 24 -18.57 -3.33 -34.43
C ALA A 24 -19.97 -3.60 -33.80
N ASP A 25 -20.05 -3.33 -32.50
CA ASP A 25 -21.19 -3.32 -31.59
C ASP A 25 -21.92 -4.66 -31.29
N VAL A 26 -22.09 -4.93 -29.99
CA VAL A 26 -23.10 -5.88 -29.49
C VAL A 26 -24.42 -5.14 -29.43
N PRO A 27 -25.40 -5.44 -30.30
CA PRO A 27 -26.64 -4.67 -30.36
C PRO A 27 -27.53 -5.01 -29.16
N VAL A 28 -27.37 -4.26 -28.07
CA VAL A 28 -28.30 -4.28 -26.94
C VAL A 28 -29.44 -3.30 -27.25
N PRO A 29 -30.70 -3.74 -27.33
CA PRO A 29 -31.81 -2.84 -27.59
C PRO A 29 -32.04 -1.88 -26.43
N ASN A 30 -32.40 -0.63 -26.77
CA ASN A 30 -32.93 0.36 -25.83
C ASN A 30 -32.08 0.57 -24.57
N THR A 31 -30.77 0.75 -24.74
CA THR A 31 -29.76 0.85 -23.67
C THR A 31 -29.95 1.99 -22.68
N GLU A 32 -30.58 3.09 -23.11
CA GLU A 32 -30.95 4.24 -22.27
C GLU A 32 -32.40 4.15 -21.74
N PHE A 33 -33.10 3.06 -22.05
CA PHE A 33 -34.47 2.81 -21.63
C PHE A 33 -35.49 3.89 -22.03
N ARG A 34 -35.23 4.65 -23.10
CA ARG A 34 -36.07 5.78 -23.56
C ARG A 34 -37.20 5.39 -24.52
N GLN A 35 -37.20 4.14 -25.00
CA GLN A 35 -38.20 3.64 -25.94
C GLN A 35 -39.18 2.72 -25.22
N ALA A 36 -40.48 3.01 -25.33
CA ALA A 36 -41.54 2.15 -24.81
C ALA A 36 -41.70 0.90 -25.68
N ASP A 37 -42.10 -0.21 -25.07
CA ASP A 37 -42.45 -1.41 -25.83
C ASP A 37 -43.81 -1.23 -26.53
N PRO A 38 -43.92 -1.48 -27.85
CA PRO A 38 -45.18 -1.33 -28.57
C PRO A 38 -46.32 -2.22 -28.03
N ALA A 39 -45.99 -3.35 -27.41
CA ALA A 39 -46.97 -4.26 -26.81
C ALA A 39 -47.25 -3.96 -25.32
N HIS A 40 -46.35 -3.24 -24.65
CA HIS A 40 -46.43 -2.92 -23.23
C HIS A 40 -45.92 -1.49 -22.98
N ALA A 41 -46.78 -0.49 -23.15
CA ALA A 41 -46.41 0.93 -23.10
C ALA A 41 -45.88 1.39 -21.72
N ASP A 42 -46.10 0.60 -20.67
CA ASP A 42 -45.59 0.79 -19.31
C ASP A 42 -44.21 0.14 -19.08
N GLN A 43 -43.63 -0.48 -20.11
CA GLN A 43 -42.33 -1.15 -20.04
C GLN A 43 -41.38 -0.64 -21.14
N PRO A 44 -40.05 -0.72 -20.89
CA PRO A 44 -39.07 -0.39 -21.90
C PRO A 44 -39.04 -1.47 -22.98
N LEU A 45 -38.81 -1.06 -24.22
CA LEU A 45 -38.61 -1.98 -25.36
C LEU A 45 -37.56 -3.05 -25.01
N ALA A 46 -37.91 -4.32 -25.20
CA ALA A 46 -37.06 -5.51 -25.00
C ALA A 46 -36.54 -5.79 -23.56
N TRP A 47 -36.89 -4.96 -22.57
CA TRP A 47 -36.55 -5.19 -21.17
C TRP A 47 -37.78 -5.64 -20.39
N ARG A 48 -37.64 -6.70 -19.60
CA ARG A 48 -38.75 -7.30 -18.83
C ARG A 48 -38.36 -7.50 -17.38
N LEU A 49 -39.31 -7.25 -16.48
CA LEU A 49 -39.14 -7.50 -15.06
C LEU A 49 -39.36 -8.99 -14.76
N SER A 50 -38.50 -9.62 -13.96
CA SER A 50 -38.58 -11.06 -13.66
C SER A 50 -39.76 -11.49 -12.78
N GLY A 51 -40.65 -10.57 -12.41
CA GLY A 51 -41.93 -10.84 -11.72
C GLY A 51 -42.04 -10.33 -10.28
N GLY A 52 -40.99 -9.74 -9.71
CA GLY A 52 -41.04 -9.07 -8.40
C GLY A 52 -41.46 -7.59 -8.49
N GLN A 53 -41.08 -6.79 -7.48
CA GLN A 53 -41.39 -5.35 -7.43
C GLN A 53 -40.34 -4.54 -8.21
N GLY A 54 -40.84 -3.56 -8.98
CA GLY A 54 -40.03 -2.67 -9.80
C GLY A 54 -40.92 -1.86 -10.75
N ARG A 55 -40.36 -0.80 -11.37
CA ARG A 55 -41.06 0.04 -12.35
C ARG A 55 -40.09 0.67 -13.33
N TRP A 56 -40.60 1.06 -14.49
CA TRP A 56 -39.90 1.93 -15.43
C TRP A 56 -40.20 3.39 -15.04
N ALA A 57 -39.31 4.00 -14.29
CA ALA A 57 -39.44 5.37 -13.78
C ALA A 57 -38.92 6.38 -14.81
N ASP A 58 -39.62 7.52 -14.93
CA ASP A 58 -39.22 8.68 -15.74
C ASP A 58 -38.84 8.37 -17.20
N GLN A 59 -39.37 7.26 -17.75
CA GLN A 59 -39.08 6.76 -19.10
C GLN A 59 -37.59 6.66 -19.43
N SER A 60 -36.75 6.39 -18.42
CA SER A 60 -35.29 6.32 -18.58
C SER A 60 -34.61 5.53 -17.46
N VAL A 61 -35.32 5.19 -16.38
CA VAL A 61 -34.74 4.53 -15.22
C VAL A 61 -35.46 3.22 -14.95
N LEU A 62 -34.70 2.14 -14.78
CA LEU A 62 -35.20 0.87 -14.30
C LEU A 62 -35.07 0.83 -12.77
N GLU A 63 -36.20 0.71 -12.08
CA GLU A 63 -36.26 0.53 -10.64
C GLU A 63 -36.55 -0.95 -10.31
N VAL A 64 -35.85 -1.48 -9.31
CA VAL A 64 -36.18 -2.76 -8.66
C VAL A 64 -36.21 -2.55 -7.15
N THR A 65 -37.12 -3.24 -6.47
CA THR A 65 -37.27 -3.13 -5.02
C THR A 65 -37.25 -4.50 -4.38
N GLY A 66 -36.47 -4.64 -3.31
CA GLY A 66 -36.36 -5.86 -2.51
C GLY A 66 -36.80 -5.68 -1.07
N LYS A 67 -37.03 -6.82 -0.39
CA LYS A 67 -37.47 -6.88 1.01
C LYS A 67 -36.39 -7.48 1.93
N GLY A 68 -35.12 -7.45 1.51
CA GLY A 68 -34.00 -7.98 2.30
C GLY A 68 -33.92 -9.51 2.36
N THR A 69 -34.64 -10.23 1.50
CA THR A 69 -34.63 -11.71 1.47
C THR A 69 -34.34 -12.24 0.08
N GLU A 70 -33.74 -13.43 -0.01
CA GLU A 70 -33.42 -14.07 -1.30
C GLU A 70 -34.66 -14.25 -2.17
N ALA A 71 -35.79 -14.65 -1.57
CA ALA A 71 -37.08 -14.81 -2.26
C ALA A 71 -37.65 -13.51 -2.84
N SER A 72 -37.16 -12.36 -2.37
CA SER A 72 -37.53 -11.03 -2.89
C SER A 72 -36.57 -10.48 -3.94
N SER A 73 -35.54 -11.25 -4.33
CA SER A 73 -34.60 -10.86 -5.39
C SER A 73 -35.33 -10.75 -6.73
N ASN A 74 -35.05 -9.68 -7.47
CA ASN A 74 -35.73 -9.39 -8.73
C ASN A 74 -34.84 -8.52 -9.64
N TYR A 75 -35.03 -8.65 -10.95
CA TYR A 75 -34.21 -7.98 -11.94
C TYR A 75 -35.01 -7.63 -13.20
N TRP A 76 -34.53 -6.64 -13.93
CA TRP A 76 -34.87 -6.43 -15.32
C TRP A 76 -33.91 -7.23 -16.20
N SER A 77 -34.43 -7.88 -17.23
CA SER A 77 -33.64 -8.67 -18.17
C SER A 77 -33.90 -8.31 -19.62
N CYS A 78 -32.85 -8.46 -20.44
CA CYS A 78 -32.89 -8.39 -21.89
C CYS A 78 -32.36 -9.70 -22.47
N ASP A 79 -33.26 -10.46 -23.11
CA ASP A 79 -32.97 -11.78 -23.65
C ASP A 79 -32.49 -11.73 -25.10
N GLY A 80 -31.76 -12.76 -25.52
CA GLY A 80 -31.36 -12.94 -26.92
C GLY A 80 -30.20 -12.06 -27.37
N VAL A 81 -29.42 -11.51 -26.44
CA VAL A 81 -28.21 -10.73 -26.77
C VAL A 81 -27.17 -11.66 -27.35
N ALA A 82 -26.75 -11.38 -28.59
CA ALA A 82 -25.79 -12.20 -29.32
C ALA A 82 -24.35 -11.95 -28.82
N PHE A 83 -23.59 -13.02 -28.68
CA PHE A 83 -22.19 -13.00 -28.27
C PHE A 83 -21.36 -13.94 -29.12
N GLU A 84 -20.11 -13.57 -29.39
CA GLU A 84 -19.14 -14.50 -29.95
C GLU A 84 -18.64 -15.44 -28.84
N PRO A 85 -18.68 -16.78 -29.07
CA PRO A 85 -18.11 -17.72 -28.11
C PRO A 85 -16.63 -17.41 -27.83
N ALA A 86 -16.22 -17.52 -26.56
CA ALA A 86 -14.89 -17.11 -26.08
C ALA A 86 -14.55 -15.62 -26.23
N GLY A 87 -15.47 -14.78 -26.76
CA GLY A 87 -15.29 -13.35 -26.88
C GLY A 87 -15.17 -12.65 -25.52
N LEU A 88 -14.44 -11.54 -25.51
CA LEU A 88 -14.27 -10.68 -24.34
C LEU A 88 -15.04 -9.38 -24.52
N TYR A 89 -15.82 -9.04 -23.51
CA TYR A 89 -16.67 -7.86 -23.52
C TYR A 89 -16.62 -7.16 -22.17
N ARG A 90 -16.81 -5.84 -22.20
CA ARG A 90 -17.10 -5.02 -21.04
C ARG A 90 -18.61 -4.83 -20.95
N PHE A 91 -19.16 -5.05 -19.76
CA PHE A 91 -20.51 -4.61 -19.38
C PHE A 91 -20.39 -3.38 -18.47
N GLU A 92 -21.15 -2.33 -18.77
CA GLU A 92 -21.26 -1.12 -17.94
C GLU A 92 -22.72 -0.70 -17.78
N MET A 93 -23.02 -0.05 -16.67
CA MET A 93 -24.29 0.62 -16.41
C MET A 93 -24.11 1.79 -15.45
N LYS A 94 -25.04 2.74 -15.46
CA LYS A 94 -25.24 3.64 -14.33
C LYS A 94 -26.12 2.96 -13.29
N ALA A 95 -25.74 3.02 -12.03
CA ALA A 95 -26.51 2.49 -10.91
C ALA A 95 -26.41 3.39 -9.68
N ARG A 96 -27.43 3.29 -8.82
CA ARG A 96 -27.42 3.86 -7.46
C ARG A 96 -28.36 3.08 -6.54
N ARG A 97 -28.10 3.15 -5.25
CA ARG A 97 -29.02 2.71 -4.20
C ARG A 97 -29.87 3.89 -3.76
N VAL A 98 -31.19 3.75 -3.76
CA VAL A 98 -32.09 4.84 -3.35
C VAL A 98 -32.33 4.83 -1.85
N ASP A 99 -32.63 3.65 -1.31
CA ASP A 99 -32.88 3.42 0.11
C ASP A 99 -32.60 1.96 0.51
N GLY A 100 -32.80 1.66 1.78
CA GLY A 100 -32.63 0.33 2.36
C GLY A 100 -31.18 -0.11 2.56
N GLY A 101 -30.98 -1.38 2.92
CA GLY A 101 -29.70 -1.96 3.31
C GLY A 101 -29.62 -3.46 3.03
N GLY A 102 -28.48 -4.08 3.32
CA GLY A 102 -28.25 -5.51 3.08
C GLY A 102 -28.21 -5.90 1.60
N GLY A 103 -27.82 -7.14 1.30
CA GLY A 103 -27.74 -7.65 -0.08
C GLY A 103 -26.83 -6.82 -1.00
N CYS A 104 -27.09 -6.87 -2.30
CA CYS A 104 -26.35 -6.11 -3.31
C CYS A 104 -27.18 -5.85 -4.58
N ALA A 105 -26.74 -4.92 -5.41
CA ALA A 105 -27.18 -4.89 -6.80
C ALA A 105 -26.45 -5.97 -7.61
N VAL A 106 -27.11 -6.55 -8.59
CA VAL A 106 -26.55 -7.57 -9.48
C VAL A 106 -26.64 -7.12 -10.93
N SER A 107 -25.62 -7.46 -11.72
CA SER A 107 -25.57 -7.02 -13.12
C SER A 107 -24.74 -7.93 -14.03
N GLY A 108 -24.90 -7.73 -15.35
CA GLY A 108 -24.16 -8.41 -16.39
C GLY A 108 -24.95 -9.58 -17.01
N PRO A 109 -24.29 -10.36 -17.88
CA PRO A 109 -24.89 -11.57 -18.42
C PRO A 109 -25.09 -12.62 -17.32
N THR A 110 -26.16 -13.40 -17.40
CA THR A 110 -26.48 -14.44 -16.40
C THR A 110 -25.40 -15.51 -16.24
N PHE A 111 -24.59 -15.75 -17.27
CA PHE A 111 -23.44 -16.67 -17.21
C PHE A 111 -22.16 -16.03 -16.63
N ALA A 112 -22.08 -14.71 -16.47
CA ALA A 112 -20.95 -14.00 -15.87
C ALA A 112 -21.47 -12.80 -15.04
N ASN A 113 -22.15 -13.12 -13.94
CA ASN A 113 -22.78 -12.15 -13.04
C ASN A 113 -21.75 -11.40 -12.19
N ARG A 114 -22.05 -10.13 -11.86
CA ARG A 114 -21.31 -9.33 -10.88
C ARG A 114 -22.25 -8.77 -9.81
N ASP A 115 -21.84 -8.94 -8.56
CA ASP A 115 -22.47 -8.40 -7.36
C ASP A 115 -21.80 -7.07 -6.95
N HIS A 116 -22.60 -6.03 -6.68
CA HIS A 116 -22.18 -4.69 -6.30
C HIS A 116 -22.69 -4.35 -4.89
N TYR A 117 -21.89 -4.65 -3.87
CA TYR A 117 -22.27 -4.48 -2.46
C TYR A 117 -22.24 -3.03 -1.96
N GLN A 118 -21.44 -2.17 -2.60
CA GLN A 118 -21.13 -0.81 -2.11
C GLN A 118 -21.63 0.29 -3.06
N LEU A 119 -22.86 0.18 -3.57
CA LEU A 119 -23.46 1.27 -4.36
C LEU A 119 -23.82 2.47 -3.47
N ALA A 120 -23.40 3.66 -3.91
CA ALA A 120 -23.74 4.91 -3.26
C ALA A 120 -25.16 5.39 -3.59
N SER A 121 -25.57 6.48 -2.95
CA SER A 121 -26.86 7.14 -3.22
C SER A 121 -26.85 7.97 -4.50
N GLU A 122 -25.66 8.40 -4.90
CA GLU A 122 -25.36 9.11 -6.12
C GLU A 122 -25.26 8.14 -7.30
N TRP A 123 -25.54 8.63 -8.51
CA TRP A 123 -25.35 7.84 -9.72
C TRP A 123 -23.87 7.56 -9.96
N GLN A 124 -23.54 6.29 -10.15
CA GLN A 124 -22.19 5.81 -10.41
C GLN A 124 -22.19 4.93 -11.66
N THR A 125 -21.13 4.99 -12.47
CA THR A 125 -20.89 3.99 -13.52
C THR A 125 -20.22 2.78 -12.88
N VAL A 126 -20.82 1.60 -13.02
CA VAL A 126 -20.30 0.33 -12.53
C VAL A 126 -20.29 -0.70 -13.65
N GLY A 127 -19.38 -1.69 -13.57
CA GLY A 127 -19.22 -2.67 -14.62
C GLY A 127 -18.13 -3.70 -14.35
N HIS A 128 -17.90 -4.56 -15.33
CA HIS A 128 -16.83 -5.56 -15.35
C HIS A 128 -16.54 -6.03 -16.76
N VAL A 129 -15.38 -6.66 -16.93
CA VAL A 129 -15.05 -7.41 -18.14
C VAL A 129 -15.43 -8.87 -17.92
N PHE A 130 -15.94 -9.52 -18.97
CA PHE A 130 -16.24 -10.93 -18.95
C PHE A 130 -15.84 -11.61 -20.25
N ARG A 131 -15.36 -12.86 -20.12
CA ARG A 131 -15.25 -13.82 -21.22
C ARG A 131 -16.55 -14.60 -21.36
N VAL A 132 -17.01 -14.78 -22.59
CA VAL A 132 -18.15 -15.64 -22.92
C VAL A 132 -17.70 -17.11 -22.88
N PRO A 133 -18.46 -18.04 -22.28
CA PRO A 133 -18.14 -19.46 -22.34
C PRO A 133 -18.12 -20.00 -23.79
N ASP A 134 -17.26 -20.98 -24.08
CA ASP A 134 -16.94 -21.42 -25.46
C ASP A 134 -18.13 -22.01 -26.26
N GLY A 135 -19.24 -22.33 -25.58
CA GLY A 135 -20.48 -22.84 -26.20
C GLY A 135 -21.63 -21.84 -26.31
N VAL A 136 -21.47 -20.62 -25.78
CA VAL A 136 -22.57 -19.65 -25.65
C VAL A 136 -22.55 -18.69 -26.84
N LYS A 137 -23.66 -18.64 -27.60
CA LYS A 137 -23.85 -17.73 -28.75
C LYS A 137 -24.87 -16.62 -28.49
N SER A 138 -25.71 -16.80 -27.49
CA SER A 138 -26.66 -15.80 -27.01
C SER A 138 -26.83 -15.91 -25.50
N GLY A 139 -27.15 -14.79 -24.86
CA GLY A 139 -27.36 -14.74 -23.42
C GLY A 139 -28.44 -13.76 -23.00
N THR A 140 -28.71 -13.77 -21.70
CA THR A 140 -29.60 -12.82 -21.03
C THR A 140 -28.74 -11.82 -20.26
N LEU A 141 -28.89 -10.53 -20.56
CA LEU A 141 -28.36 -9.47 -19.70
C LEU A 141 -29.36 -9.19 -18.58
N ARG A 142 -28.87 -8.95 -17.36
CA ARG A 142 -29.72 -8.53 -16.24
C ARG A 142 -29.15 -7.35 -15.47
N VAL A 143 -30.03 -6.54 -14.91
CA VAL A 143 -29.74 -5.53 -13.89
C VAL A 143 -30.80 -5.64 -12.80
N GLY A 144 -30.41 -5.73 -11.53
CA GLY A 144 -31.36 -5.95 -10.46
C GLY A 144 -30.74 -5.95 -9.07
N GLN A 145 -31.41 -6.58 -8.11
CA GLN A 145 -30.89 -6.74 -6.76
C GLN A 145 -31.03 -8.19 -6.27
N TRP A 146 -30.10 -8.58 -5.39
CA TRP A 146 -30.13 -9.86 -4.69
C TRP A 146 -30.12 -9.64 -3.18
N SER A 147 -31.16 -10.17 -2.52
CA SER A 147 -31.36 -10.11 -1.06
C SER A 147 -31.28 -8.72 -0.44
N ALA A 148 -31.46 -7.66 -1.22
CA ALA A 148 -31.36 -6.29 -0.76
C ALA A 148 -32.72 -5.80 -0.25
N GLU A 149 -32.72 -4.99 0.80
CA GLU A 149 -33.87 -4.18 1.18
C GLU A 149 -33.81 -2.82 0.46
N GLY A 150 -34.97 -2.31 0.07
CA GLY A 150 -35.11 -1.02 -0.61
C GLY A 150 -34.93 -1.10 -2.12
N SER A 151 -34.81 0.08 -2.73
CA SER A 151 -34.85 0.30 -4.17
C SER A 151 -33.47 0.59 -4.76
N HIS A 152 -33.24 0.04 -5.95
CA HIS A 152 -32.07 0.30 -6.78
C HIS A 152 -32.51 0.84 -8.13
N HIS A 153 -31.78 1.84 -8.64
CA HIS A 153 -32.03 2.45 -9.94
C HIS A 153 -30.91 2.11 -10.90
N PHE A 154 -31.27 1.85 -12.16
CA PHE A 154 -30.34 1.57 -13.25
C PHE A 154 -30.67 2.40 -14.49
N ASP A 155 -29.63 2.81 -15.22
CA ASP A 155 -29.70 3.54 -16.49
C ASP A 155 -28.47 3.18 -17.36
N SER A 156 -28.53 3.44 -18.67
CA SER A 156 -27.38 3.49 -19.57
C SER A 156 -26.56 2.20 -19.64
N VAL A 157 -27.20 1.08 -19.95
CA VAL A 157 -26.52 -0.21 -20.14
C VAL A 157 -25.66 -0.18 -21.39
N ARG A 158 -24.42 -0.65 -21.31
CA ARG A 158 -23.49 -0.71 -22.43
C ARG A 158 -22.76 -2.04 -22.44
N VAL A 159 -22.61 -2.61 -23.63
CA VAL A 159 -21.75 -3.78 -23.87
C VAL A 159 -20.81 -3.46 -25.01
N ALA A 160 -19.50 -3.52 -24.75
CA ALA A 160 -18.47 -3.20 -25.73
C ALA A 160 -17.45 -4.33 -25.82
N PRO A 161 -16.98 -4.73 -27.01
CA PRO A 161 -15.89 -5.69 -27.14
C PRO A 161 -14.59 -5.11 -26.59
N VAL A 162 -13.77 -5.96 -25.95
CA VAL A 162 -12.47 -5.55 -25.41
C VAL A 162 -11.36 -6.51 -25.80
N LEU A 163 -10.14 -5.99 -25.88
CA LEU A 163 -8.92 -6.79 -25.96
C LEU A 163 -8.23 -6.84 -24.59
N PRO A 164 -7.72 -8.01 -24.19
CA PRO A 164 -6.83 -8.10 -23.05
C PRO A 164 -5.44 -7.57 -23.44
N VAL A 165 -4.87 -6.75 -22.56
CA VAL A 165 -3.54 -6.18 -22.69
C VAL A 165 -2.70 -6.69 -21.52
N HIS A 166 -1.79 -7.61 -21.83
CA HIS A 166 -0.94 -8.26 -20.85
C HIS A 166 0.39 -7.53 -20.67
N THR A 167 1.10 -7.85 -19.59
CA THR A 167 2.41 -7.28 -19.32
C THR A 167 3.51 -8.08 -20.01
N ALA A 168 4.38 -7.40 -20.75
CA ALA A 168 5.60 -7.96 -21.30
C ALA A 168 6.76 -7.79 -20.30
N VAL A 169 7.33 -8.92 -19.88
CA VAL A 169 8.49 -9.03 -18.98
C VAL A 169 9.65 -9.60 -19.79
N GLY A 170 10.58 -8.74 -20.20
CA GLY A 170 11.62 -9.13 -21.16
C GLY A 170 11.01 -9.60 -22.48
N SER A 171 11.21 -10.87 -22.83
CA SER A 171 10.60 -11.54 -23.99
C SER A 171 9.36 -12.38 -23.65
N ILE A 172 8.98 -12.45 -22.37
CA ILE A 172 7.87 -13.26 -21.87
C ILE A 172 6.65 -12.35 -21.69
N VAL A 173 5.45 -12.90 -21.88
CA VAL A 173 4.19 -12.21 -21.60
C VAL A 173 3.53 -12.89 -20.41
N LEU A 174 3.23 -12.12 -19.37
CA LEU A 174 2.55 -12.56 -18.17
C LEU A 174 1.25 -11.76 -18.00
N GLY A 175 0.15 -12.45 -17.72
CA GLY A 175 -1.14 -11.86 -17.39
C GLY A 175 -1.41 -11.88 -15.90
N GLU A 176 -2.61 -11.43 -15.55
CA GLU A 176 -3.12 -11.44 -14.18
C GLU A 176 -2.91 -12.79 -13.47
N GLY A 177 -2.39 -12.74 -12.24
CA GLY A 177 -2.10 -13.91 -11.42
C GLY A 177 -0.79 -14.64 -11.76
N GLU A 178 -0.10 -14.31 -12.84
CA GLU A 178 1.17 -14.95 -13.22
C GLU A 178 2.40 -14.22 -12.67
N SER A 179 3.43 -14.99 -12.32
CA SER A 179 4.75 -14.44 -11.95
C SER A 179 5.87 -15.44 -12.25
N ILE A 180 7.08 -14.92 -12.47
CA ILE A 180 8.32 -15.69 -12.49
C ILE A 180 9.26 -15.08 -11.43
N ARG A 181 9.81 -15.93 -10.57
CA ARG A 181 10.75 -15.57 -9.49
C ARG A 181 11.76 -16.68 -9.26
N ASP A 182 13.05 -16.35 -9.24
CA ASP A 182 14.13 -17.29 -8.92
C ASP A 182 14.05 -18.58 -9.77
N GLY A 183 13.74 -18.42 -11.06
CA GLY A 183 13.56 -19.55 -11.97
C GLY A 183 12.29 -20.38 -11.73
N ARG A 184 11.32 -19.88 -10.95
CA ARG A 184 10.05 -20.56 -10.63
C ARG A 184 8.86 -19.78 -11.18
N TYR A 185 8.03 -20.43 -11.97
CA TYR A 185 6.77 -19.91 -12.49
C TYR A 185 5.63 -20.18 -11.51
N ARG A 186 4.79 -19.17 -11.27
CA ARG A 186 3.60 -19.29 -10.44
C ARG A 186 2.40 -18.66 -11.13
N PHE A 187 1.28 -19.34 -11.07
CA PHE A 187 -0.04 -18.82 -11.37
C PHE A 187 -0.87 -18.88 -10.09
N ARG A 188 -1.37 -17.74 -9.65
CA ARG A 188 -2.36 -17.60 -8.56
C ARG A 188 -3.61 -16.94 -9.13
N GLY A 189 -4.54 -17.76 -9.62
CA GLY A 189 -5.83 -17.31 -10.11
C GLY A 189 -6.68 -16.81 -8.95
N THR A 190 -6.60 -15.51 -8.66
CA THR A 190 -7.51 -14.81 -7.75
C THR A 190 -8.59 -14.14 -8.60
N PHE A 191 -9.84 -14.23 -8.17
CA PHE A 191 -10.98 -13.96 -9.03
C PHE A 191 -11.68 -12.63 -8.72
N SER A 192 -10.96 -11.66 -8.16
CA SER A 192 -11.54 -10.38 -7.68
C SER A 192 -11.16 -9.17 -8.54
N HIS A 193 -10.54 -9.37 -9.71
CA HIS A 193 -10.12 -8.29 -10.61
C HIS A 193 -11.20 -7.91 -11.64
N GLU A 194 -10.92 -6.93 -12.51
CA GLU A 194 -11.90 -6.39 -13.47
C GLU A 194 -12.48 -7.46 -14.42
N GLY A 195 -11.64 -8.37 -14.92
CA GLY A 195 -12.02 -9.46 -15.81
C GLY A 195 -11.87 -10.84 -15.19
N SER A 196 -12.37 -11.00 -13.96
CA SER A 196 -12.21 -12.17 -13.08
C SER A 196 -12.40 -13.56 -13.70
N ASN A 197 -13.16 -13.69 -14.78
CA ASN A 197 -13.40 -14.97 -15.47
C ASN A 197 -12.50 -15.17 -16.70
N TYR A 198 -11.43 -14.37 -16.81
CA TYR A 198 -10.43 -14.44 -17.86
C TYR A 198 -9.02 -14.39 -17.26
N HIS A 199 -8.16 -15.30 -17.73
CA HIS A 199 -6.73 -15.27 -17.46
C HIS A 199 -6.02 -15.54 -18.79
N ARG A 200 -4.78 -15.06 -18.95
CA ARG A 200 -3.96 -15.40 -20.13
C ARG A 200 -3.80 -16.92 -20.30
N THR A 201 -3.75 -17.63 -19.16
CA THR A 201 -3.63 -19.08 -19.06
C THR A 201 -4.95 -19.81 -19.27
N LEU A 202 -6.10 -19.12 -19.30
CA LEU A 202 -7.40 -19.76 -19.51
C LEU A 202 -7.56 -20.17 -20.98
N LEU A 203 -7.59 -21.48 -21.23
CA LEU A 203 -7.75 -22.04 -22.57
C LEU A 203 -9.22 -22.17 -22.96
N ARG A 204 -10.04 -22.75 -22.08
CA ARG A 204 -11.45 -23.08 -22.35
C ARG A 204 -12.28 -23.05 -21.08
N THR A 205 -13.55 -22.67 -21.19
CA THR A 205 -14.54 -22.84 -20.13
C THR A 205 -15.95 -23.07 -20.69
N THR A 206 -16.67 -24.02 -20.09
CA THR A 206 -18.11 -24.23 -20.32
C THR A 206 -18.96 -23.79 -19.13
N THR A 207 -18.33 -23.31 -18.07
CA THR A 207 -18.98 -23.01 -16.81
C THR A 207 -19.36 -21.53 -16.70
N GLY A 208 -20.36 -21.25 -15.87
CA GLY A 208 -20.71 -19.89 -15.48
C GLY A 208 -19.71 -19.31 -14.48
N PHE A 209 -19.80 -18.00 -14.28
CA PHE A 209 -19.00 -17.26 -13.33
C PHE A 209 -19.87 -16.31 -12.53
N ASN A 210 -19.59 -16.17 -11.23
CA ASN A 210 -20.32 -15.27 -10.37
C ASN A 210 -19.35 -14.50 -9.47
N SER A 211 -19.20 -13.21 -9.74
CA SER A 211 -18.38 -12.19 -9.08
C SER A 211 -16.90 -12.52 -8.94
N ASN A 212 -16.59 -13.64 -8.28
CA ASN A 212 -15.27 -14.11 -7.92
C ASN A 212 -15.16 -15.64 -7.83
N ARG A 213 -16.07 -16.39 -8.47
CA ARG A 213 -16.00 -17.86 -8.48
C ARG A 213 -16.56 -18.47 -9.76
N TRP A 214 -15.98 -19.59 -10.16
CA TRP A 214 -16.55 -20.50 -11.15
C TRP A 214 -17.75 -21.25 -10.56
N THR A 215 -18.84 -21.41 -11.31
CA THR A 215 -20.08 -22.07 -10.85
C THR A 215 -20.33 -23.38 -11.61
N PHE A 216 -19.87 -24.49 -11.06
CA PHE A 216 -19.90 -25.79 -11.74
C PHE A 216 -21.27 -26.47 -11.64
N GLY A 217 -21.80 -26.85 -12.80
CA GLY A 217 -22.90 -27.81 -12.95
C GLY A 217 -22.41 -29.15 -13.52
N THR A 218 -23.33 -30.11 -13.69
CA THR A 218 -23.06 -31.40 -14.34
C THR A 218 -22.49 -31.20 -15.76
N GLY A 219 -21.31 -31.78 -16.03
CA GLY A 219 -20.66 -31.71 -17.36
C GLY A 219 -19.88 -30.42 -17.63
N ASN A 220 -19.85 -29.48 -16.68
CA ASN A 220 -19.06 -28.26 -16.79
C ASN A 220 -17.58 -28.52 -16.56
N GLU A 221 -16.74 -27.74 -17.25
CA GLU A 221 -15.30 -27.76 -17.05
C GLU A 221 -14.65 -26.38 -17.29
N VAL A 222 -13.47 -26.22 -16.70
CA VAL A 222 -12.52 -25.12 -16.94
C VAL A 222 -11.17 -25.73 -17.27
N VAL A 223 -10.52 -25.26 -18.32
CA VAL A 223 -9.19 -25.73 -18.73
C VAL A 223 -8.21 -24.56 -18.76
N TYR A 224 -7.14 -24.68 -17.99
CA TYR A 224 -5.99 -23.79 -18.03
C TYR A 224 -4.84 -24.45 -18.81
N ARG A 225 -4.02 -23.63 -19.45
CA ARG A 225 -2.80 -24.00 -20.17
C ARG A 225 -1.66 -23.14 -19.68
N PHE A 226 -0.69 -23.75 -19.01
CA PHE A 226 0.51 -23.10 -18.50
C PHE A 226 1.68 -23.36 -19.45
N GLU A 227 2.36 -22.29 -19.85
CA GLU A 227 3.58 -22.35 -20.64
C GLU A 227 4.43 -21.10 -20.41
N VAL A 228 5.75 -21.28 -20.53
CA VAL A 228 6.71 -20.18 -20.61
C VAL A 228 7.54 -20.39 -21.88
N PRO A 229 7.37 -19.56 -22.93
CA PRO A 229 8.05 -19.77 -24.20
C PRO A 229 9.57 -19.90 -24.06
N GLY A 230 10.13 -20.96 -24.64
CA GLY A 230 11.57 -21.26 -24.57
C GLY A 230 12.04 -21.89 -23.26
N ARG A 231 11.13 -22.20 -22.33
CA ARG A 231 11.38 -22.89 -21.07
C ARG A 231 10.49 -24.12 -20.94
N LYS A 232 10.90 -25.06 -20.10
CA LYS A 232 10.17 -26.25 -19.66
C LYS A 232 10.05 -26.22 -18.14
N PHE A 233 8.94 -26.74 -17.65
CA PHE A 233 8.76 -27.03 -16.24
C PHE A 233 9.53 -28.30 -15.86
N LYS A 234 10.22 -28.28 -14.72
CA LYS A 234 10.95 -29.42 -14.15
C LYS A 234 10.13 -30.19 -13.11
N ASP A 235 9.18 -29.51 -12.48
CA ASP A 235 8.21 -30.07 -11.54
C ASP A 235 6.87 -29.33 -11.70
N GLY A 236 5.89 -29.67 -10.87
CA GLY A 236 4.65 -28.92 -10.80
C GLY A 236 3.81 -29.27 -9.57
N ARG A 237 3.10 -28.28 -9.05
CA ARG A 237 2.10 -28.42 -8.00
C ARG A 237 0.85 -27.64 -8.36
N ILE A 238 -0.31 -28.19 -8.03
CA ILE A 238 -1.60 -27.50 -8.12
C ILE A 238 -2.22 -27.32 -6.73
N SER A 239 -2.99 -26.25 -6.57
CA SER A 239 -3.86 -25.99 -5.41
C SER A 239 -5.19 -25.43 -5.89
N LEU A 240 -6.31 -25.87 -5.31
CA LEU A 240 -7.63 -25.30 -5.59
C LEU A 240 -8.48 -25.21 -4.32
N ASN A 241 -9.48 -24.32 -4.32
CA ASN A 241 -10.42 -24.17 -3.21
C ASN A 241 -11.87 -24.25 -3.69
N VAL A 242 -12.66 -25.10 -3.03
CA VAL A 242 -14.11 -25.14 -3.17
C VAL A 242 -14.71 -24.31 -2.03
N ASN A 243 -15.30 -23.15 -2.36
CA ASN A 243 -15.85 -22.22 -1.36
C ASN A 243 -17.34 -22.44 -1.08
N HIS A 244 -18.04 -23.14 -1.98
CA HIS A 244 -19.44 -23.49 -1.80
C HIS A 244 -19.72 -24.85 -2.44
N TYR A 245 -20.49 -25.69 -1.74
CA TYR A 245 -20.72 -27.08 -2.13
C TYR A 245 -22.17 -27.50 -1.85
N ILE A 246 -22.81 -28.15 -2.83
CA ILE A 246 -24.11 -28.82 -2.68
C ILE A 246 -23.97 -30.32 -2.93
N ARG A 247 -23.37 -30.72 -4.07
CA ARG A 247 -23.17 -32.15 -4.43
C ARG A 247 -22.08 -32.35 -5.49
N GLY A 248 -21.60 -33.59 -5.62
CA GLY A 248 -20.62 -34.04 -6.62
C GLY A 248 -19.18 -33.94 -6.11
N ALA A 249 -18.22 -33.75 -7.00
CA ALA A 249 -16.84 -33.42 -6.65
C ALA A 249 -16.16 -32.61 -7.76
N CYS A 250 -15.27 -31.70 -7.38
CA CYS A 250 -14.35 -31.05 -8.31
C CYS A 250 -13.15 -31.96 -8.53
N VAL A 251 -12.99 -32.50 -9.74
CA VAL A 251 -11.81 -33.29 -10.11
C VAL A 251 -10.86 -32.42 -10.91
N ALA A 252 -9.61 -32.33 -10.44
CA ALA A 252 -8.51 -31.71 -11.13
C ALA A 252 -7.71 -32.75 -11.90
N GLU A 253 -7.63 -32.60 -13.21
CA GLU A 253 -6.89 -33.46 -14.12
C GLU A 253 -5.79 -32.66 -14.82
N VAL A 254 -4.67 -33.31 -15.09
CA VAL A 254 -3.52 -32.70 -15.74
C VAL A 254 -3.13 -33.45 -17.01
N SER A 255 -2.48 -32.72 -17.92
CA SER A 255 -2.03 -33.26 -19.20
C SER A 255 -0.82 -32.46 -19.74
N VAL A 256 0.00 -33.07 -20.59
CA VAL A 256 1.09 -32.41 -21.33
C VAL A 256 0.81 -32.28 -22.83
N ASP A 257 -0.24 -32.93 -23.34
CA ASP A 257 -0.66 -32.91 -24.75
C ASP A 257 -2.06 -32.29 -24.95
N GLY A 258 -2.84 -32.16 -23.87
CA GLY A 258 -4.24 -31.70 -23.88
C GLY A 258 -5.24 -32.78 -24.27
N GLU A 259 -4.78 -34.00 -24.55
CA GLU A 259 -5.58 -35.12 -25.03
C GLU A 259 -5.64 -36.27 -24.00
N SER A 260 -4.48 -36.60 -23.42
CA SER A 260 -4.29 -37.64 -22.40
C SER A 260 -4.34 -37.02 -21.01
N TRP A 261 -5.40 -37.32 -20.25
CA TRP A 261 -5.67 -36.71 -18.95
C TRP A 261 -5.43 -37.68 -17.79
N GLN A 262 -4.77 -37.19 -16.73
CA GLN A 262 -4.55 -37.91 -15.49
C GLN A 262 -5.11 -37.14 -14.30
N ALA A 263 -5.86 -37.80 -13.42
CA ALA A 263 -6.34 -37.17 -12.18
C ALA A 263 -5.17 -36.83 -11.24
N ALA A 264 -5.15 -35.60 -10.73
CA ALA A 264 -4.15 -35.09 -9.79
C ALA A 264 -4.73 -34.84 -8.40
N ALA A 265 -5.97 -34.33 -8.31
CA ALA A 265 -6.66 -34.08 -7.04
C ALA A 265 -8.18 -34.16 -7.22
N SER A 266 -8.90 -34.35 -6.11
CA SER A 266 -10.37 -34.25 -6.07
C SER A 266 -10.80 -33.57 -4.77
N GLN A 267 -11.85 -32.75 -4.83
CA GLN A 267 -12.44 -32.09 -3.67
C GLN A 267 -13.97 -32.16 -3.72
N GLY A 268 -14.55 -32.90 -2.76
CA GLY A 268 -15.99 -33.17 -2.66
C GLY A 268 -16.69 -32.46 -1.49
N ALA A 269 -16.07 -31.41 -0.94
CA ALA A 269 -16.61 -30.61 0.16
C ALA A 269 -16.01 -29.19 0.13
N VAL A 270 -16.51 -28.29 0.98
CA VAL A 270 -15.89 -26.98 1.19
C VAL A 270 -14.46 -27.16 1.73
N GLY A 271 -13.50 -26.47 1.15
CA GLY A 271 -12.08 -26.50 1.55
C GLY A 271 -11.12 -26.54 0.37
N SER A 272 -9.83 -26.55 0.70
CA SER A 272 -8.74 -26.58 -0.29
C SER A 272 -8.11 -27.96 -0.43
N VAL A 273 -7.61 -28.26 -1.63
CA VAL A 273 -6.82 -29.46 -1.92
C VAL A 273 -5.56 -29.08 -2.71
N GLU A 274 -4.44 -29.75 -2.42
CA GLU A 274 -3.16 -29.55 -3.09
C GLU A 274 -2.58 -30.89 -3.54
N ALA A 275 -1.91 -30.90 -4.69
CA ALA A 275 -1.25 -32.08 -5.21
C ALA A 275 0.03 -31.73 -5.98
N ALA A 276 1.10 -32.48 -5.73
CA ALA A 276 2.26 -32.52 -6.61
C ALA A 276 1.89 -33.31 -7.88
N LEU A 277 2.38 -32.85 -9.03
CA LEU A 277 2.13 -33.51 -10.31
C LEU A 277 3.10 -34.68 -10.52
N PRO A 278 2.69 -35.74 -11.24
CA PRO A 278 3.53 -36.91 -11.49
C PRO A 278 4.88 -36.56 -12.14
N GLU A 279 5.98 -37.03 -11.55
CA GLU A 279 7.35 -36.76 -12.05
C GLU A 279 7.56 -37.17 -13.51
N ALA A 280 6.89 -38.24 -13.96
CA ALA A 280 6.96 -38.74 -15.33
C ALA A 280 6.44 -37.76 -16.40
N MET A 281 5.73 -36.70 -16.00
CA MET A 281 5.30 -35.63 -16.91
C MET A 281 6.45 -34.69 -17.29
N PHE A 282 7.50 -34.62 -16.48
CA PHE A 282 8.54 -33.61 -16.59
C PHE A 282 9.84 -34.17 -17.21
N PRO A 283 10.62 -33.33 -17.92
CA PRO A 283 10.40 -31.91 -18.18
C PRO A 283 9.32 -31.64 -19.24
N ALA A 284 8.40 -30.72 -18.94
CA ALA A 284 7.23 -30.41 -19.77
C ALA A 284 7.30 -28.99 -20.33
N GLY A 285 7.15 -28.82 -21.66
CA GLY A 285 7.06 -27.48 -22.27
C GLY A 285 5.71 -26.79 -22.03
N VAL A 286 4.67 -27.56 -21.71
CA VAL A 286 3.31 -27.11 -21.43
C VAL A 286 2.69 -28.04 -20.40
N VAL A 287 1.86 -27.48 -19.51
CA VAL A 287 1.01 -28.24 -18.60
C VAL A 287 -0.41 -27.72 -18.73
N PHE A 288 -1.36 -28.62 -19.00
CA PHE A 288 -2.78 -28.33 -18.97
C PHE A 288 -3.36 -28.77 -17.63
N LEU A 289 -4.27 -27.96 -17.09
CA LEU A 289 -5.06 -28.27 -15.89
C LEU A 289 -6.53 -28.14 -16.22
N ARG A 290 -7.28 -29.24 -16.13
CA ARG A 290 -8.74 -29.27 -16.27
C ARG A 290 -9.39 -29.47 -14.92
N LEU A 291 -10.31 -28.58 -14.58
CA LEU A 291 -11.24 -28.76 -13.47
C LEU A 291 -12.59 -29.16 -14.06
N ARG A 292 -13.20 -30.22 -13.54
CA ARG A 292 -14.54 -30.66 -13.97
C ARG A 292 -15.35 -31.23 -12.82
N GLY A 293 -16.67 -31.22 -12.98
CA GLY A 293 -17.57 -31.95 -12.08
C GLY A 293 -17.51 -33.47 -12.32
N GLU A 294 -17.53 -34.25 -11.25
CA GLU A 294 -17.79 -35.70 -11.28
C GLU A 294 -19.25 -36.00 -10.93
N GLY A 295 -19.92 -36.76 -11.80
CA GLY A 295 -21.34 -37.08 -11.65
C GLY A 295 -22.25 -35.85 -11.70
N GLU A 296 -23.40 -35.93 -11.02
CA GLU A 296 -24.23 -34.75 -10.81
C GLU A 296 -23.54 -33.76 -9.86
N SER A 297 -23.20 -32.58 -10.38
CA SER A 297 -22.36 -31.61 -9.68
C SER A 297 -23.05 -30.28 -9.48
N SER A 298 -22.87 -29.70 -8.29
CA SER A 298 -23.23 -28.31 -7.97
C SER A 298 -22.31 -27.80 -6.87
N PHE A 299 -21.30 -27.01 -7.26
CA PHE A 299 -20.30 -26.43 -6.37
C PHE A 299 -19.66 -25.19 -7.01
N GLN A 300 -18.86 -24.45 -6.24
CA GLN A 300 -18.15 -23.25 -6.69
C GLN A 300 -16.66 -23.35 -6.37
N VAL A 301 -15.82 -22.80 -7.24
CA VAL A 301 -14.36 -22.75 -7.07
C VAL A 301 -13.90 -21.30 -7.18
N ASP A 302 -13.27 -20.78 -6.14
CA ASP A 302 -12.83 -19.38 -6.03
C ASP A 302 -11.31 -19.18 -6.07
N ARG A 303 -10.53 -20.28 -6.08
CA ARG A 303 -9.07 -20.24 -6.15
C ARG A 303 -8.54 -21.41 -6.98
N VAL A 304 -7.63 -21.11 -7.89
CA VAL A 304 -6.88 -22.11 -8.69
C VAL A 304 -5.43 -21.64 -8.81
N GLU A 305 -4.49 -22.52 -8.49
CA GLU A 305 -3.06 -22.21 -8.51
C GLU A 305 -2.25 -23.29 -9.20
N PHE A 306 -1.15 -22.88 -9.81
CA PHE A 306 -0.11 -23.76 -10.36
C PHE A 306 1.26 -23.16 -10.06
N ASP A 307 2.20 -23.99 -9.59
CA ASP A 307 3.56 -23.60 -9.24
C ASP A 307 4.53 -24.64 -9.80
N ALA A 308 5.60 -24.18 -10.47
CA ALA A 308 6.58 -25.05 -11.12
C ALA A 308 7.96 -24.38 -11.28
N GLU A 309 9.03 -25.15 -11.12
CA GLU A 309 10.40 -24.74 -11.42
C GLU A 309 10.67 -24.80 -12.93
N LEU A 310 11.38 -23.82 -13.48
CA LEU A 310 11.74 -23.71 -14.90
C LEU A 310 13.14 -24.27 -15.18
N ASP A 311 13.37 -24.72 -16.41
CA ASP A 311 14.70 -25.05 -16.90
C ASP A 311 15.50 -23.80 -17.33
N GLY A 312 16.42 -23.38 -16.48
CA GLY A 312 17.29 -22.23 -16.73
C GLY A 312 16.66 -20.88 -16.39
N GLU A 313 17.36 -19.79 -16.72
CA GLU A 313 17.02 -18.45 -16.26
C GLU A 313 15.90 -17.80 -17.10
N ALA A 314 14.85 -17.30 -16.45
CA ALA A 314 13.83 -16.46 -17.07
C ALA A 314 13.80 -15.11 -16.36
N SER A 315 13.45 -14.04 -17.08
CA SER A 315 13.33 -12.72 -16.47
C SER A 315 12.26 -12.75 -15.39
N ASP A 316 12.63 -12.34 -14.19
CA ASP A 316 11.68 -12.17 -13.10
C ASP A 316 10.69 -11.07 -13.44
N GLY A 317 9.41 -11.32 -13.17
CA GLY A 317 8.38 -10.33 -13.32
C GLY A 317 7.03 -10.81 -12.84
N THR A 318 6.08 -9.89 -12.77
CA THR A 318 4.70 -10.14 -12.39
C THR A 318 3.82 -9.69 -13.55
N GLY A 319 2.85 -10.52 -13.91
CA GLY A 319 1.88 -10.20 -14.93
C GLY A 319 0.75 -9.34 -14.40
N LYS A 320 0.25 -8.47 -15.26
CA LYS A 320 -0.99 -7.71 -15.08
C LYS A 320 -1.76 -7.77 -16.39
N THR A 321 -3.09 -7.89 -16.30
CA THR A 321 -3.98 -7.75 -17.45
C THR A 321 -4.85 -6.51 -17.26
N VAL A 322 -4.83 -5.60 -18.23
CA VAL A 322 -5.81 -4.52 -18.37
C VAL A 322 -6.62 -4.75 -19.65
N TYR A 323 -7.72 -4.03 -19.84
CA TYR A 323 -8.62 -4.25 -20.98
C TYR A 323 -8.79 -2.98 -21.80
N ALA A 324 -8.53 -3.10 -23.10
CA ALA A 324 -8.66 -2.02 -24.06
C ALA A 324 -9.95 -2.18 -24.85
N GLU A 325 -10.77 -1.14 -24.89
CA GLU A 325 -11.93 -1.08 -25.78
C GLU A 325 -11.50 -0.77 -27.20
N LEU A 326 -12.18 -1.38 -28.16
CA LEU A 326 -11.96 -1.15 -29.58
C LEU A 326 -13.20 -0.55 -30.21
N ASP A 327 -13.02 0.58 -30.88
CA ASP A 327 -13.97 1.12 -31.84
C ASP A 327 -13.31 1.09 -33.22
N SER A 328 -13.72 0.14 -34.07
CA SER A 328 -13.14 -0.06 -35.39
C SER A 328 -14.16 0.19 -36.49
N SER A 329 -13.82 1.08 -37.42
CA SER A 329 -14.47 1.17 -38.72
C SER A 329 -14.00 0.05 -39.65
N LYS A 330 -14.83 -0.35 -40.63
CA LYS A 330 -14.42 -1.32 -41.66
C LYS A 330 -13.21 -0.77 -42.43
N GLY A 331 -12.08 -1.47 -42.38
CA GLY A 331 -10.81 -1.00 -42.93
C GLY A 331 -9.78 -2.12 -43.14
N PRO A 332 -8.69 -1.85 -43.88
CA PRO A 332 -7.66 -2.85 -44.18
C PRO A 332 -6.67 -3.10 -43.02
N LEU A 333 -6.70 -2.27 -41.97
CA LEU A 333 -5.84 -2.42 -40.79
C LEU A 333 -6.59 -3.11 -39.66
N ALA A 334 -5.86 -3.85 -38.81
CA ALA A 334 -6.38 -4.41 -37.57
C ALA A 334 -5.30 -4.36 -36.48
N VAL A 335 -5.72 -4.10 -35.23
CA VAL A 335 -4.85 -4.24 -34.06
C VAL A 335 -4.82 -5.71 -33.67
N GLU A 336 -3.66 -6.36 -33.83
CA GLU A 336 -3.49 -7.79 -33.57
C GLU A 336 -3.07 -8.08 -32.13
N GLN A 337 -2.30 -7.18 -31.52
CA GLN A 337 -1.82 -7.35 -30.15
C GLN A 337 -1.54 -6.00 -29.50
N LEU A 338 -1.85 -5.92 -28.21
CA LEU A 338 -1.46 -4.85 -27.31
C LEU A 338 -0.72 -5.48 -26.13
N LEU A 339 0.45 -4.96 -25.78
CA LEU A 339 1.19 -5.36 -24.59
C LEU A 339 1.59 -4.13 -23.80
N LEU A 340 1.35 -4.16 -22.49
CA LEU A 340 1.91 -3.22 -21.55
C LEU A 340 3.39 -3.56 -21.31
N ARG A 341 4.24 -2.55 -21.35
CA ARG A 341 5.59 -2.61 -20.80
C ARG A 341 5.59 -1.77 -19.54
N ASP A 342 5.96 -2.40 -18.43
CA ASP A 342 6.07 -1.70 -17.16
C ASP A 342 7.26 -0.72 -17.18
N ALA A 343 7.27 0.23 -16.25
CA ALA A 343 8.33 1.20 -16.06
C ALA A 343 9.56 0.64 -15.32
N SER A 344 9.58 -0.67 -15.03
CA SER A 344 10.64 -1.31 -14.27
C SER A 344 12.00 -1.17 -14.96
N GLU A 345 13.06 -1.18 -14.14
CA GLU A 345 14.46 -1.00 -14.58
C GLU A 345 14.70 0.33 -15.33
N GLY A 346 13.85 1.33 -15.08
CA GLY A 346 14.06 2.68 -15.60
C GLY A 346 13.68 2.93 -17.03
N ARG A 347 12.85 2.06 -17.59
CA ARG A 347 12.15 2.36 -18.82
C ARG A 347 10.90 3.17 -18.48
N GLN A 348 10.48 4.05 -19.37
CA GLN A 348 9.14 4.60 -19.24
C GLN A 348 8.15 3.48 -19.54
N ALA A 349 7.07 3.39 -18.76
CA ALA A 349 5.96 2.52 -19.11
C ALA A 349 5.51 2.80 -20.55
N GLY A 350 5.13 1.77 -21.27
CA GLY A 350 4.83 1.88 -22.69
C GLY A 350 3.75 0.92 -23.13
N LEU A 351 3.10 1.25 -24.22
CA LEU A 351 2.18 0.38 -24.92
C LEU A 351 2.83 -0.10 -26.22
N GLN A 352 3.10 -1.39 -26.31
CA GLN A 352 3.50 -2.03 -27.56
C GLN A 352 2.25 -2.40 -28.36
N VAL A 353 2.19 -1.94 -29.60
CA VAL A 353 1.05 -2.11 -30.50
C VAL A 353 1.52 -2.87 -31.73
N THR A 354 0.89 -4.01 -32.02
CA THR A 354 1.12 -4.79 -33.25
C THR A 354 -0.08 -4.61 -34.17
N ILE A 355 0.17 -4.10 -35.38
CA ILE A 355 -0.84 -3.77 -36.38
C ILE A 355 -0.64 -4.69 -37.59
N ARG A 356 -1.72 -5.30 -38.06
CA ARG A 356 -1.75 -6.14 -39.26
C ARG A 356 -2.44 -5.42 -40.40
N ASN A 357 -1.90 -5.55 -41.61
CA ASN A 357 -2.65 -5.25 -42.84
C ASN A 357 -3.39 -6.52 -43.30
N GLN A 358 -4.70 -6.53 -43.13
CA GLN A 358 -5.60 -7.61 -43.57
C GLN A 358 -6.17 -7.37 -44.98
N GLY A 359 -5.87 -6.23 -45.59
CA GLY A 359 -6.26 -5.91 -46.96
C GLY A 359 -5.37 -6.58 -48.02
N ASP A 360 -5.68 -6.28 -49.27
CA ASP A 360 -5.02 -6.80 -50.48
C ASP A 360 -3.98 -5.83 -51.08
N ARG A 361 -3.87 -4.61 -50.55
CA ARG A 361 -2.92 -3.57 -50.98
C ARG A 361 -2.06 -3.07 -49.83
N SER A 362 -0.89 -2.52 -50.13
CA SER A 362 -0.06 -1.82 -49.14
C SER A 362 -0.79 -0.59 -48.61
N VAL A 363 -0.71 -0.37 -47.30
CA VAL A 363 -1.40 0.73 -46.60
C VAL A 363 -0.37 1.51 -45.82
N ARG A 364 -0.29 2.84 -46.03
CA ARG A 364 0.42 3.70 -45.09
C ARG A 364 -0.50 3.98 -43.91
N MET A 365 0.08 3.84 -42.72
CA MET A 365 -0.59 4.03 -41.46
C MET A 365 -0.01 5.20 -40.69
N LYS A 366 -0.83 5.78 -39.82
CA LYS A 366 -0.46 6.77 -38.82
C LYS A 366 -0.98 6.28 -37.47
N VAL A 367 -0.09 6.23 -36.48
CA VAL A 367 -0.48 5.94 -35.09
C VAL A 367 -0.33 7.21 -34.26
N MET A 368 -1.38 7.56 -33.52
CA MET A 368 -1.45 8.71 -32.61
C MET A 368 -2.02 8.24 -31.28
N GLY A 369 -1.66 8.88 -30.17
CA GLY A 369 -2.36 8.72 -28.91
C GLY A 369 -2.79 10.07 -28.36
N THR A 370 -3.69 10.06 -27.38
CA THR A 370 -4.07 11.18 -26.49
C THR A 370 -4.40 10.64 -25.10
N THR A 371 -4.14 11.42 -24.06
CA THR A 371 -4.57 11.09 -22.69
C THR A 371 -5.60 12.10 -22.20
N GLU A 372 -6.55 11.66 -21.37
CA GLU A 372 -7.55 12.52 -20.69
C GLU A 372 -8.55 13.23 -21.62
N GLY A 373 -8.87 12.65 -22.79
CA GLY A 373 -9.99 13.09 -23.63
C GLY A 373 -9.81 14.45 -24.34
N LEU A 374 -8.73 15.18 -24.09
CA LEU A 374 -8.34 16.34 -24.90
C LEU A 374 -7.79 15.83 -26.24
N ARG A 375 -8.53 16.08 -27.33
CA ARG A 375 -8.06 15.95 -28.73
C ARG A 375 -7.01 17.03 -29.07
N SER A 376 -6.02 17.23 -28.22
CA SER A 376 -4.77 17.89 -28.59
C SER A 376 -3.72 16.80 -28.77
N GLU A 377 -2.80 16.97 -29.73
CA GLU A 377 -1.63 16.12 -29.85
C GLU A 377 -1.04 15.91 -28.44
N LEU A 378 -0.82 14.64 -28.04
CA LEU A 378 0.01 14.31 -26.87
C LEU A 378 1.18 15.27 -26.87
N GLY A 379 1.43 15.99 -25.78
CA GLY A 379 2.58 16.89 -25.66
C GLY A 379 3.89 16.19 -26.05
N GLY A 380 4.22 16.22 -27.34
CA GLY A 380 5.36 15.52 -27.93
C GLY A 380 5.26 14.01 -28.20
N ALA A 381 4.11 13.32 -28.25
CA ALA A 381 4.17 11.90 -28.64
C ALA A 381 4.41 11.71 -30.14
N PRO A 382 5.26 10.75 -30.54
CA PRO A 382 5.61 10.57 -31.94
C PRO A 382 4.39 10.12 -32.74
N VAL A 383 4.03 10.93 -33.74
CA VAL A 383 3.24 10.45 -34.87
C VAL A 383 4.10 9.43 -35.61
N LEU A 384 3.80 8.16 -35.44
CA LEU A 384 4.49 7.09 -36.15
C LEU A 384 3.83 6.89 -37.50
N ARG A 385 4.64 6.91 -38.56
CA ARG A 385 4.20 6.69 -39.94
C ARG A 385 4.98 5.53 -40.53
N ASP A 386 4.28 4.54 -41.04
CA ASP A 386 4.90 3.40 -41.72
C ASP A 386 3.99 2.87 -42.84
N THR A 387 4.51 2.00 -43.70
CA THR A 387 3.77 1.31 -44.76
C THR A 387 3.79 -0.19 -44.52
N ILE A 388 2.62 -0.79 -44.36
CA ILE A 388 2.47 -2.24 -44.15
C ILE A 388 1.99 -2.87 -45.45
N VAL A 389 2.73 -3.85 -45.97
CA VAL A 389 2.31 -4.64 -47.15
C VAL A 389 1.25 -5.69 -46.76
N PRO A 390 0.43 -6.19 -47.71
CA PRO A 390 -0.64 -7.16 -47.43
C PRO A 390 -0.18 -8.37 -46.62
N GLY A 391 -0.98 -8.75 -45.61
CA GLY A 391 -0.73 -9.93 -44.75
C GLY A 391 0.43 -9.80 -43.77
N ARG A 392 1.14 -8.65 -43.73
CA ARG A 392 2.24 -8.41 -42.78
C ARG A 392 1.78 -7.64 -41.56
N THR A 393 2.61 -7.73 -40.52
CA THR A 393 2.46 -7.01 -39.27
C THR A 393 3.60 -6.02 -39.11
N ILE A 394 3.32 -4.97 -38.35
CA ILE A 394 4.34 -4.07 -37.81
C ILE A 394 4.08 -3.90 -36.33
N THR A 395 5.16 -3.84 -35.55
CA THR A 395 5.09 -3.60 -34.12
C THR A 395 5.76 -2.27 -33.81
N THR A 396 5.08 -1.43 -33.05
CA THR A 396 5.60 -0.15 -32.58
C THR A 396 5.34 0.02 -31.08
N SER A 397 5.93 1.02 -30.45
CA SER A 397 5.75 1.31 -29.03
C SER A 397 5.47 2.79 -28.81
N LEU A 398 4.50 3.07 -27.94
CA LEU A 398 4.15 4.42 -27.51
C LEU A 398 4.48 4.57 -26.02
N PRO A 399 5.14 5.65 -25.60
CA PRO A 399 5.33 5.93 -24.18
C PRO A 399 3.98 6.25 -23.52
N LEU A 400 3.74 5.69 -22.34
CA LEU A 400 2.62 6.08 -21.48
C LEU A 400 3.06 7.24 -20.58
N PRO A 401 2.30 8.36 -20.54
CA PRO A 401 2.57 9.45 -19.60
C PRO A 401 2.59 8.96 -18.15
N SER A 402 3.52 9.50 -17.37
CA SER A 402 3.73 9.16 -15.95
C SER A 402 3.92 10.43 -15.12
N ASP A 403 3.36 11.55 -15.57
CA ASP A 403 3.47 12.85 -14.92
C ASP A 403 2.70 12.85 -13.59
N ARG A 404 1.42 12.46 -13.64
CA ARG A 404 0.52 12.45 -12.47
C ARG A 404 0.01 11.06 -12.14
N PRO A 405 -0.07 10.72 -10.85
CA PRO A 405 -0.53 9.41 -10.43
C PRO A 405 -2.06 9.26 -10.55
N GLY A 406 -2.52 8.02 -10.43
CA GLY A 406 -3.94 7.66 -10.47
C GLY A 406 -4.37 6.96 -11.76
N ASN A 407 -5.68 6.76 -11.89
CA ASN A 407 -6.26 6.14 -13.08
C ASN A 407 -6.30 7.14 -14.24
N ARG A 408 -5.88 6.66 -15.41
CA ARG A 408 -5.72 7.43 -16.64
C ARG A 408 -6.34 6.66 -17.79
N THR A 409 -6.73 7.40 -18.83
CA THR A 409 -7.22 6.82 -20.08
C THR A 409 -6.30 7.25 -21.21
N LEU A 410 -5.86 6.28 -22.02
CA LEU A 410 -5.19 6.49 -23.29
C LEU A 410 -6.17 6.19 -24.42
N ASP A 411 -6.39 7.16 -25.29
CA ASP A 411 -7.05 6.95 -26.59
C ASP A 411 -5.98 6.86 -27.68
N LEU A 412 -5.87 5.70 -28.32
CA LEU A 412 -4.99 5.44 -29.45
C LEU A 412 -5.80 5.50 -30.75
N PHE A 413 -5.26 6.13 -31.77
CA PHE A 413 -5.83 6.17 -33.11
C PHE A 413 -4.87 5.55 -34.11
N VAL A 414 -5.30 4.47 -34.78
CA VAL A 414 -4.61 3.87 -35.92
C VAL A 414 -5.38 4.25 -37.18
N GLN A 415 -4.78 5.10 -38.01
CA GLN A 415 -5.42 5.66 -39.20
C GLN A 415 -4.69 5.20 -40.46
N SER A 416 -5.44 4.82 -41.50
CA SER A 416 -4.87 4.56 -42.83
C SER A 416 -4.76 5.85 -43.67
N ASP A 417 -4.24 5.77 -44.90
CA ASP A 417 -4.34 6.87 -45.87
C ASP A 417 -5.80 7.26 -46.20
N ASP A 418 -6.75 6.34 -46.05
CA ASP A 418 -8.18 6.64 -46.10
C ASP A 418 -8.65 7.12 -44.71
N PRO A 419 -9.03 8.40 -44.57
CA PRO A 419 -9.40 8.97 -43.28
C PRO A 419 -10.70 8.36 -42.69
N VAL A 420 -11.50 7.65 -43.50
CA VAL A 420 -12.68 6.92 -43.01
C VAL A 420 -12.29 5.61 -42.30
N SER A 421 -11.13 5.05 -42.63
CA SER A 421 -10.60 3.85 -41.99
C SER A 421 -9.70 4.22 -40.81
N MET A 422 -10.33 4.23 -39.64
CA MET A 422 -9.71 4.49 -38.34
C MET A 422 -10.10 3.40 -37.33
N ILE A 423 -9.13 2.99 -36.52
CA ILE A 423 -9.34 2.19 -35.31
C ILE A 423 -9.02 3.09 -34.13
N GLN A 424 -9.98 3.26 -33.22
CA GLN A 424 -9.76 3.85 -31.92
C GLN A 424 -9.61 2.72 -30.89
N VAL A 425 -8.59 2.83 -30.04
CA VAL A 425 -8.38 1.95 -28.90
C VAL A 425 -8.42 2.80 -27.64
N THR A 426 -9.33 2.52 -26.73
CA THR A 426 -9.39 3.22 -25.43
C THR A 426 -8.91 2.28 -24.34
N LEU A 427 -7.82 2.65 -23.68
CA LEU A 427 -7.15 1.84 -22.67
C LEU A 427 -7.09 2.59 -21.34
N GLY A 428 -7.69 1.99 -20.29
CA GLY A 428 -7.45 2.39 -18.92
C GLY A 428 -6.10 1.89 -18.42
N TYR A 429 -5.31 2.76 -17.80
CA TYR A 429 -4.08 2.40 -17.11
C TYR A 429 -3.93 3.22 -15.82
N THR A 430 -3.15 2.71 -14.88
CA THR A 430 -2.88 3.39 -13.61
C THR A 430 -1.43 3.82 -13.59
N VAL A 431 -1.16 5.05 -13.17
CA VAL A 431 0.19 5.53 -12.84
C VAL A 431 0.36 5.42 -11.32
N PRO A 432 1.19 4.49 -10.82
CA PRO A 432 1.53 4.42 -9.40
C PRO A 432 2.12 5.73 -8.87
N ASP A 433 1.80 6.09 -7.63
CA ASP A 433 2.32 7.32 -7.00
C ASP A 433 3.85 7.41 -7.05
N TYR A 434 4.50 6.26 -6.85
CA TYR A 434 5.94 6.13 -6.96
C TYR A 434 6.54 6.75 -8.24
N TYR A 435 5.89 6.57 -9.39
CA TYR A 435 6.40 7.04 -10.68
C TYR A 435 6.04 8.48 -11.03
N ARG A 436 5.37 9.21 -10.14
CA ARG A 436 4.97 10.60 -10.40
C ARG A 436 6.18 11.48 -10.76
N SER A 437 5.98 12.39 -11.70
CA SER A 437 7.03 13.28 -12.18
C SER A 437 6.64 14.76 -12.27
N ASP A 438 5.50 15.12 -11.68
CA ASP A 438 4.93 16.47 -11.59
C ASP A 438 5.56 17.39 -10.51
N TYR A 439 6.77 17.09 -10.04
CA TYR A 439 7.45 17.81 -8.95
C TYR A 439 8.94 18.06 -9.19
N GLY A 440 9.52 18.95 -8.39
CA GLY A 440 10.95 19.27 -8.38
C GLY A 440 11.36 20.32 -9.41
N GLN A 441 12.57 20.84 -9.24
CA GLN A 441 13.11 21.93 -10.06
C GLN A 441 14.60 21.72 -10.33
N ARG A 442 15.07 21.96 -11.57
CA ARG A 442 16.51 21.89 -11.87
C ARG A 442 17.24 23.07 -11.26
N LEU A 443 18.36 22.79 -10.59
CA LEU A 443 19.26 23.82 -10.02
C LEU A 443 20.29 24.32 -11.04
N GLY A 444 20.33 23.75 -12.24
CA GLY A 444 21.19 24.16 -13.34
C GLY A 444 20.92 23.37 -14.62
N SER A 445 21.64 23.71 -15.69
CA SER A 445 21.68 22.90 -16.92
C SER A 445 22.53 21.64 -16.72
N VAL A 446 22.41 20.68 -17.63
CA VAL A 446 23.38 19.57 -17.74
C VAL A 446 24.78 20.19 -17.82
N LYS A 447 25.68 19.78 -16.93
CA LYS A 447 27.10 20.16 -16.95
C LYS A 447 27.91 18.92 -16.59
N ASP A 448 29.03 18.74 -17.29
CA ASP A 448 30.01 17.71 -16.95
C ASP A 448 29.43 16.29 -16.80
N GLY A 449 28.44 15.95 -17.64
CA GLY A 449 27.83 14.61 -17.67
C GLY A 449 26.78 14.33 -16.58
N ALA A 450 26.29 15.34 -15.87
CA ALA A 450 25.18 15.18 -14.91
C ALA A 450 24.30 16.43 -14.79
N THR A 451 23.11 16.23 -14.22
CA THR A 451 22.17 17.31 -13.88
C THR A 451 21.86 17.29 -12.39
N VAL A 452 21.83 18.47 -11.77
CA VAL A 452 21.43 18.66 -10.37
C VAL A 452 20.04 19.29 -10.32
N TRP A 453 19.15 18.70 -9.54
CA TRP A 453 17.80 19.20 -9.28
C TRP A 453 17.43 19.02 -7.81
N TRP A 454 16.33 19.62 -7.37
CA TRP A 454 15.87 19.49 -6.00
C TRP A 454 14.36 19.26 -5.90
N CYS A 455 13.94 18.72 -4.77
CA CYS A 455 12.54 18.61 -4.36
C CYS A 455 12.44 18.57 -2.83
N ASP A 456 11.21 18.64 -2.33
CA ASP A 456 10.90 18.48 -0.91
C ASP A 456 11.31 17.08 -0.39
N ALA A 457 11.57 16.97 0.91
CA ALA A 457 12.01 15.73 1.57
C ALA A 457 10.96 14.60 1.49
N ALA A 458 9.67 14.96 1.52
CA ALA A 458 8.54 14.03 1.53
C ALA A 458 8.23 13.35 0.19
N HIS A 459 9.15 13.39 -0.79
CA HIS A 459 9.06 12.63 -2.03
C HIS A 459 9.96 11.40 -2.00
N LYS A 460 9.45 10.24 -2.45
CA LYS A 460 10.29 9.09 -2.81
C LYS A 460 10.68 9.22 -4.27
N VAL A 461 11.95 9.53 -4.53
CA VAL A 461 12.47 9.75 -5.89
C VAL A 461 12.88 8.42 -6.52
N PRO A 462 12.21 7.94 -7.58
CA PRO A 462 12.65 6.71 -8.25
C PRO A 462 14.04 6.84 -8.83
N ARG A 463 14.82 5.77 -8.69
CA ARG A 463 16.21 5.69 -9.16
C ARG A 463 16.33 6.08 -10.63
N THR A 464 15.30 5.84 -11.43
CA THR A 464 15.32 6.01 -12.89
C THR A 464 14.35 7.08 -13.39
N ARG A 465 13.72 7.83 -12.48
CA ARG A 465 12.80 8.93 -12.80
C ARG A 465 13.46 9.94 -13.74
N LYS A 466 12.69 10.42 -14.72
CA LYS A 466 13.11 11.51 -15.61
C LYS A 466 13.41 12.81 -14.85
N LEU A 467 14.18 13.69 -15.46
CA LEU A 467 14.40 15.04 -14.93
C LEU A 467 13.08 15.82 -14.87
N PRO A 468 12.89 16.69 -13.86
CA PRO A 468 11.76 17.59 -13.83
C PRO A 468 11.74 18.49 -15.08
N GLU A 469 10.56 18.81 -15.58
CA GLU A 469 10.36 19.86 -16.57
C GLU A 469 10.53 21.21 -15.85
N ASN A 470 11.38 22.09 -16.36
CA ASN A 470 11.51 23.42 -15.76
C ASN A 470 10.29 24.26 -16.18
N PRO A 471 9.44 24.70 -15.25
CA PRO A 471 8.52 25.77 -15.60
C PRO A 471 9.34 27.01 -15.99
N ALA A 472 8.84 27.77 -16.97
CA ALA A 472 9.42 29.07 -17.33
C ALA A 472 9.27 30.02 -16.14
N PHE A 473 10.26 30.09 -15.26
CA PHE A 473 10.26 30.96 -14.07
C PHE A 473 11.30 32.06 -14.18
N GLU A 474 10.93 33.24 -13.70
CA GLU A 474 11.80 34.39 -13.47
C GLU A 474 12.49 34.23 -12.09
N GLY A 475 13.75 33.79 -12.07
CA GLY A 475 14.56 33.69 -10.85
C GLY A 475 15.67 32.62 -10.90
N PHE A 476 16.63 32.68 -9.97
CA PHE A 476 17.65 31.63 -9.83
C PHE A 476 17.09 30.45 -9.01
N PRO A 477 17.21 29.21 -9.50
CA PRO A 477 16.67 28.04 -8.79
C PRO A 477 17.47 27.77 -7.50
N VAL A 478 16.76 27.53 -6.39
CA VAL A 478 17.31 27.34 -5.04
C VAL A 478 16.50 26.30 -4.26
N ALA A 479 17.17 25.42 -3.51
CA ALA A 479 16.50 24.49 -2.61
C ALA A 479 16.04 25.22 -1.34
N LYS A 480 14.76 25.07 -0.99
CA LYS A 480 14.13 25.87 0.08
C LYS A 480 13.60 25.00 1.21
N MET A 481 13.80 25.45 2.44
CA MET A 481 13.30 24.87 3.67
C MET A 481 12.83 25.97 4.63
N ALA A 482 11.88 25.68 5.51
CA ALA A 482 11.38 26.63 6.50
C ALA A 482 11.01 25.91 7.80
N THR A 483 11.59 26.31 8.93
CA THR A 483 11.48 25.57 10.20
C THR A 483 11.56 26.49 11.42
N ALA A 484 11.01 26.09 12.55
CA ALA A 484 11.10 26.86 13.79
C ALA A 484 12.46 26.65 14.47
N ARG A 485 12.69 27.34 15.59
CA ARG A 485 13.81 27.00 16.49
C ARG A 485 13.48 25.70 17.24
N ASN A 486 14.51 24.89 17.52
CA ASN A 486 14.36 23.56 18.13
C ASN A 486 13.52 22.59 17.29
N ASP A 487 13.65 22.71 15.97
CA ASP A 487 12.93 21.93 14.94
C ASP A 487 13.94 21.43 13.89
N CYS A 488 13.53 20.43 13.10
CA CYS A 488 14.36 19.82 12.06
C CYS A 488 13.65 19.90 10.71
N GLU A 489 14.39 20.18 9.64
CA GLU A 489 13.82 20.23 8.28
C GLU A 489 14.83 19.73 7.25
N ALA A 490 14.32 19.14 6.16
CA ALA A 490 15.15 18.55 5.13
C ALA A 490 14.71 18.91 3.71
N VAL A 491 15.65 18.83 2.78
CA VAL A 491 15.39 18.86 1.32
C VAL A 491 16.19 17.77 0.63
N GLN A 492 15.76 17.40 -0.57
CA GLN A 492 16.52 16.50 -1.45
C GLN A 492 17.23 17.30 -2.53
N VAL A 493 18.56 17.21 -2.56
CA VAL A 493 19.36 17.59 -3.73
C VAL A 493 19.72 16.33 -4.50
N VAL A 494 19.24 16.22 -5.73
CA VAL A 494 19.34 15.01 -6.54
C VAL A 494 20.36 15.20 -7.64
N VAL A 495 21.33 14.29 -7.71
CA VAL A 495 22.28 14.19 -8.82
C VAL A 495 21.78 13.12 -9.79
N ARG A 496 21.48 13.51 -11.03
CA ARG A 496 21.17 12.56 -12.11
C ARG A 496 22.35 12.47 -13.05
N ALA A 497 22.98 11.30 -13.09
CA ALA A 497 24.13 11.05 -13.94
C ALA A 497 23.67 10.74 -15.39
N GLU A 498 24.28 11.37 -16.39
CA GLU A 498 24.11 10.99 -17.82
C GLU A 498 25.17 10.00 -18.28
N LYS A 499 26.31 9.98 -17.58
CA LYS A 499 27.40 9.01 -17.68
C LYS A 499 27.77 8.57 -16.27
N ASP A 500 28.36 7.40 -16.13
CA ASP A 500 28.83 6.92 -14.82
C ASP A 500 29.69 7.99 -14.13
N LEU A 501 29.25 8.40 -12.94
CA LEU A 501 29.98 9.30 -12.05
C LEU A 501 30.70 8.47 -11.00
N LYS A 502 32.00 8.67 -10.87
CA LYS A 502 32.85 7.95 -9.91
C LYS A 502 33.27 8.84 -8.75
N GLY A 503 33.13 8.34 -7.53
CA GLY A 503 33.58 9.04 -6.31
C GLY A 503 32.84 10.35 -6.00
N LEU A 504 31.51 10.37 -6.15
CA LEU A 504 30.66 11.48 -5.73
C LEU A 504 30.79 11.73 -4.22
N THR A 505 31.11 12.98 -3.88
CA THR A 505 31.20 13.53 -2.52
C THR A 505 30.38 14.82 -2.44
N ALA A 506 29.98 15.18 -1.22
CA ALA A 506 29.24 16.39 -0.95
C ALA A 506 29.76 17.09 0.30
N SER A 507 29.76 18.43 0.31
CA SER A 507 30.15 19.23 1.48
C SER A 507 29.26 20.45 1.60
N LEU A 508 28.80 20.73 2.82
CA LEU A 508 27.98 21.89 3.13
C LEU A 508 28.84 23.04 3.65
N SER A 509 28.49 24.25 3.27
CA SER A 509 28.93 25.46 3.98
C SER A 509 27.98 25.74 5.14
N SER A 510 28.46 26.47 6.15
CA SER A 510 27.61 26.97 7.22
C SER A 510 26.49 27.85 6.65
N LEU A 511 25.31 27.74 7.26
CA LEU A 511 24.16 28.59 6.98
C LEU A 511 24.42 29.99 7.56
N LYS A 512 24.32 31.04 6.73
CA LYS A 512 24.61 32.42 7.14
C LYS A 512 23.50 33.38 6.75
N GLN A 513 23.12 34.27 7.67
CA GLN A 513 22.28 35.42 7.35
C GLN A 513 23.11 36.51 6.67
N PRO A 514 22.70 37.01 5.48
CA PRO A 514 23.41 38.07 4.78
C PRO A 514 23.51 39.38 5.58
N ASP A 515 22.43 39.74 6.28
CA ASP A 515 22.32 41.06 6.93
C ASP A 515 22.94 41.11 8.32
N SER A 516 22.72 40.07 9.14
CA SER A 516 23.16 40.05 10.55
C SER A 516 24.52 39.34 10.75
N GLY A 517 24.94 38.52 9.80
CA GLY A 517 26.10 37.62 9.94
C GLY A 517 25.85 36.43 10.88
N ALA A 518 24.64 36.27 11.44
CA ALA A 518 24.29 35.11 12.26
C ALA A 518 24.54 33.80 11.48
N THR A 519 25.07 32.79 12.17
CA THR A 519 25.53 31.55 11.55
C THR A 519 24.96 30.34 12.28
N ILE A 520 24.46 29.36 11.51
CA ILE A 520 24.21 28.00 11.98
C ILE A 520 25.35 27.12 11.44
N GLY A 521 26.08 26.48 12.36
CA GLY A 521 27.26 25.68 12.07
C GLY A 521 26.96 24.40 11.32
N THR A 522 27.96 23.85 10.62
CA THR A 522 27.82 22.59 9.88
C THR A 522 27.64 21.38 10.80
N ASP A 523 27.95 21.49 12.10
CA ASP A 523 27.67 20.48 13.12
C ASP A 523 26.17 20.27 13.39
N LYS A 524 25.32 21.17 12.87
CA LYS A 524 23.86 21.09 12.90
C LYS A 524 23.25 20.57 11.60
N MET A 525 24.10 20.15 10.66
CA MET A 525 23.70 19.80 9.31
C MET A 525 24.25 18.43 8.95
N GLN A 526 23.50 17.66 8.18
CA GLN A 526 23.92 16.35 7.69
C GLN A 526 23.66 16.24 6.18
N VAL A 527 24.57 15.56 5.48
CA VAL A 527 24.31 15.08 4.11
C VAL A 527 24.17 13.57 4.18
N LEU A 528 22.95 13.10 4.04
CA LEU A 528 22.60 11.69 4.04
C LEU A 528 22.42 11.24 2.60
N ARG A 529 22.92 10.05 2.25
CA ARG A 529 22.65 9.45 0.94
C ARG A 529 21.38 8.64 1.04
N THR A 530 20.47 8.80 0.09
CA THR A 530 19.29 7.94 0.01
C THR A 530 19.70 6.58 -0.54
N TYR A 531 19.51 5.54 0.27
CA TYR A 531 19.76 4.15 -0.10
C TYR A 531 18.50 3.53 -0.72
N TYR A 532 18.68 2.81 -1.81
CA TYR A 532 17.62 2.13 -2.54
C TYR A 532 17.51 0.65 -2.14
N HIS A 533 16.34 0.25 -1.67
CA HIS A 533 15.98 -1.13 -1.34
C HIS A 533 15.22 -1.75 -2.50
N PHE A 534 15.60 -2.94 -2.95
CA PHE A 534 14.82 -3.61 -3.98
C PHE A 534 13.59 -4.28 -3.37
N VAL A 535 12.40 -3.76 -3.68
CA VAL A 535 11.13 -4.35 -3.26
C VAL A 535 10.76 -5.42 -4.27
N ASP A 536 10.96 -6.69 -3.91
CA ASP A 536 10.63 -7.81 -4.81
C ASP A 536 9.14 -8.21 -4.76
N HIS A 537 8.56 -8.18 -3.56
CA HIS A 537 7.15 -8.45 -3.31
C HIS A 537 6.47 -7.19 -2.77
N PRO A 538 5.72 -6.46 -3.61
CA PRO A 538 4.95 -5.30 -3.15
C PRO A 538 4.01 -5.67 -2.01
N THR A 539 3.87 -4.78 -1.03
CA THR A 539 3.06 -4.98 0.18
C THR A 539 1.58 -5.12 -0.14
N ASP A 540 1.11 -4.30 -1.09
CA ASP A 540 -0.26 -4.25 -1.60
C ASP A 540 -0.31 -3.52 -2.97
N ALA A 541 -1.50 -3.06 -3.38
CA ALA A 541 -1.75 -2.43 -4.68
C ALA A 541 -1.12 -1.03 -4.86
N THR A 542 -0.68 -0.37 -3.78
CA THR A 542 0.06 0.90 -3.85
C THR A 542 1.52 0.67 -4.24
N GLY A 543 2.09 -0.44 -3.76
CA GLY A 543 3.48 -0.80 -4.02
C GLY A 543 3.74 -1.26 -5.45
N VAL A 544 4.98 -1.07 -5.91
CA VAL A 544 5.47 -1.60 -7.18
C VAL A 544 6.80 -2.33 -6.95
N ARG A 545 7.09 -3.30 -7.82
CA ARG A 545 8.38 -3.98 -7.80
C ARG A 545 9.45 -3.12 -8.45
N ASP A 546 10.22 -2.41 -7.63
CA ASP A 546 11.34 -1.59 -8.08
C ASP A 546 12.29 -1.29 -6.89
N TYR A 547 13.32 -0.50 -7.15
CA TYR A 547 14.24 0.05 -6.16
C TYR A 547 13.62 1.23 -5.42
N TRP A 548 13.13 1.05 -4.20
CA TRP A 548 12.52 2.10 -3.39
C TRP A 548 13.54 2.82 -2.49
N PRO A 549 13.55 4.16 -2.47
CA PRO A 549 14.40 4.92 -1.54
C PRO A 549 13.81 4.88 -0.14
N ASP A 550 14.63 4.57 0.88
CA ASP A 550 14.17 4.69 2.28
C ASP A 550 15.29 4.95 3.29
N ALA A 551 16.30 4.09 3.40
CA ALA A 551 17.35 4.27 4.42
C ALA A 551 18.23 5.48 4.08
N LEU A 552 18.68 6.20 5.11
CA LEU A 552 19.43 7.45 4.99
C LEU A 552 20.81 7.37 5.67
N PRO A 553 21.72 6.48 5.22
CA PRO A 553 23.08 6.45 5.78
C PRO A 553 23.83 7.76 5.50
N PRO A 554 24.74 8.19 6.39
CA PRO A 554 25.62 9.33 6.13
C PRO A 554 26.44 9.17 4.84
N LEU A 555 26.67 10.27 4.11
CA LEU A 555 27.60 10.30 2.98
C LEU A 555 29.04 10.59 3.45
N ASP A 556 29.60 9.68 4.24
CA ASP A 556 30.95 9.84 4.82
C ASP A 556 32.05 9.30 3.90
N THR A 557 31.70 8.46 2.93
CA THR A 557 32.59 7.91 1.91
C THR A 557 32.10 8.24 0.51
N PRO A 558 32.99 8.45 -0.47
CA PRO A 558 32.59 8.65 -1.87
C PRO A 558 31.72 7.51 -2.38
N ILE A 559 30.75 7.83 -3.25
CA ILE A 559 29.86 6.84 -3.88
C ILE A 559 29.87 6.99 -5.40
N ASP A 560 29.57 5.89 -6.10
CA ASP A 560 29.38 5.92 -7.55
C ASP A 560 27.91 6.11 -7.90
N VAL A 561 27.64 6.81 -9.00
CA VAL A 561 26.30 6.97 -9.56
C VAL A 561 26.31 6.54 -11.02
N GLU A 562 25.61 5.46 -11.32
CA GLU A 562 25.49 4.91 -12.67
C GLU A 562 24.74 5.85 -13.62
N ALA A 563 25.10 5.81 -14.90
CA ALA A 563 24.42 6.56 -15.96
C ALA A 563 22.90 6.26 -15.98
N GLY A 564 22.09 7.30 -16.12
CA GLY A 564 20.64 7.19 -16.13
C GLY A 564 19.99 7.05 -14.76
N HIS A 565 20.76 7.11 -13.66
CA HIS A 565 20.25 7.02 -12.30
C HIS A 565 20.27 8.36 -11.56
N ASN A 566 19.25 8.55 -10.72
CA ASN A 566 19.15 9.58 -9.70
C ASN A 566 19.83 9.07 -8.43
N GLN A 567 20.63 9.93 -7.81
CA GLN A 567 21.11 9.77 -6.44
C GLN A 567 20.64 10.98 -5.63
N PRO A 568 19.55 10.83 -4.85
CA PRO A 568 19.14 11.85 -3.90
C PRO A 568 20.14 11.93 -2.74
N LEU A 569 20.45 13.17 -2.37
CA LEU A 569 21.19 13.54 -1.17
C LEU A 569 20.23 14.32 -0.28
N TRP A 570 19.90 13.74 0.86
CA TRP A 570 19.09 14.36 1.90
C TRP A 570 19.93 15.34 2.69
N VAL A 571 19.59 16.62 2.61
CA VAL A 571 20.24 17.68 3.40
C VAL A 571 19.34 17.98 4.58
N LEU A 572 19.71 17.47 5.76
CA LEU A 572 18.98 17.63 7.01
C LEU A 572 19.61 18.75 7.85
N VAL A 573 18.78 19.63 8.39
CA VAL A 573 19.21 20.73 9.27
C VAL A 573 18.40 20.70 10.56
N HIS A 574 19.11 20.69 11.70
CA HIS A 574 18.50 20.93 13.02
C HIS A 574 18.76 22.38 13.44
N VAL A 575 17.71 23.16 13.67
CA VAL A 575 17.85 24.57 14.04
C VAL A 575 17.93 24.72 15.57
N PRO A 576 19.02 25.28 16.12
CA PRO A 576 19.16 25.50 17.56
C PRO A 576 18.06 26.39 18.16
N GLU A 577 17.73 26.16 19.43
CA GLU A 577 16.76 26.94 20.22
C GLU A 577 17.08 28.45 20.26
N ASP A 578 18.36 28.81 20.16
CA ASP A 578 18.87 30.18 20.25
C ASP A 578 19.22 30.81 18.88
N ALA A 579 18.94 30.12 17.77
CA ALA A 579 19.17 30.65 16.42
C ALA A 579 18.40 31.97 16.21
N LYS A 580 18.99 32.90 15.44
CA LYS A 580 18.29 34.14 15.08
C LYS A 580 17.23 33.84 14.01
N PRO A 581 16.01 34.39 14.11
CA PRO A 581 14.99 34.22 13.06
C PRO A 581 15.40 34.93 11.76
N GLY A 582 14.85 34.48 10.63
CA GLY A 582 15.07 35.03 9.29
C GLY A 582 15.80 34.06 8.34
N ASP A 583 16.23 34.58 7.19
CA ASP A 583 16.75 33.79 6.08
C ASP A 583 18.25 33.53 6.18
N TYR A 584 18.63 32.25 6.09
CA TYR A 584 20.00 31.77 6.04
C TYR A 584 20.30 31.14 4.68
N HIS A 585 21.49 31.42 4.16
CA HIS A 585 21.98 30.86 2.92
C HIS A 585 23.13 29.90 3.16
N ALA A 586 23.10 28.77 2.45
CA ALA A 586 24.20 27.82 2.36
C ALA A 586 24.40 27.37 0.91
N THR A 587 25.50 26.65 0.68
CA THR A 587 25.81 25.98 -0.58
C THR A 587 26.25 24.56 -0.28
N LEU A 588 25.65 23.60 -0.98
CA LEU A 588 26.13 22.23 -1.09
C LEU A 588 27.07 22.13 -2.29
N ALA A 589 28.34 21.84 -2.04
CA ALA A 589 29.34 21.61 -3.06
C ALA A 589 29.44 20.10 -3.37
N LEU A 590 29.22 19.75 -4.63
CA LEU A 590 29.25 18.39 -5.16
C LEU A 590 30.51 18.20 -6.00
N LYS A 591 31.19 17.06 -5.83
CA LYS A 591 32.40 16.70 -6.60
C LYS A 591 32.41 15.21 -6.89
N ALA A 592 32.75 14.86 -8.12
CA ALA A 592 33.08 13.51 -8.56
C ALA A 592 34.20 13.60 -9.61
N GLU A 593 34.71 12.48 -10.09
CA GLU A 593 35.67 12.48 -11.21
C GLU A 593 35.06 13.17 -12.44
N GLY A 594 35.69 14.26 -12.89
CA GLY A 594 35.24 15.01 -14.05
C GLY A 594 33.96 15.83 -13.86
N PHE A 595 33.38 15.90 -12.66
CA PHE A 595 32.13 16.62 -12.37
C PHE A 595 32.25 17.52 -11.12
N SER A 596 31.76 18.75 -11.21
CA SER A 596 31.53 19.60 -10.03
C SER A 596 30.31 20.48 -10.18
N ALA A 597 29.53 20.60 -9.10
CA ALA A 597 28.36 21.47 -9.05
C ALA A 597 28.22 22.14 -7.68
N LYS A 598 27.47 23.24 -7.66
CA LYS A 598 27.07 23.93 -6.43
C LYS A 598 25.55 24.04 -6.42
N ALA A 599 24.91 23.53 -5.37
CA ALA A 599 23.48 23.66 -5.14
C ALA A 599 23.25 24.71 -4.04
N PRO A 600 22.59 25.84 -4.34
CA PRO A 600 22.25 26.84 -3.33
C PRO A 600 21.09 26.35 -2.46
N ILE A 601 21.16 26.65 -1.16
CA ILE A 601 20.15 26.30 -0.15
C ILE A 601 19.73 27.58 0.58
N LEU A 602 18.42 27.74 0.76
CA LEU A 602 17.78 28.79 1.55
C LEU A 602 16.98 28.15 2.68
N LEU A 603 17.29 28.55 3.92
CA LEU A 603 16.56 28.17 5.12
C LEU A 603 15.91 29.41 5.74
N HIS A 604 14.59 29.39 5.89
CA HIS A 604 13.87 30.36 6.70
C HIS A 604 13.70 29.85 8.14
N VAL A 605 14.14 30.61 9.14
CA VAL A 605 13.93 30.31 10.56
C VAL A 605 12.82 31.19 11.13
N TRP A 606 11.70 30.60 11.56
CA TRP A 606 10.59 31.32 12.17
C TRP A 606 10.94 31.87 13.57
N ASP A 607 10.36 33.00 13.96
CA ASP A 607 10.55 33.62 15.28
C ASP A 607 9.68 33.02 16.38
N PHE A 608 9.69 31.69 16.48
CA PHE A 608 9.19 30.95 17.64
C PHE A 608 10.01 29.67 17.83
N THR A 609 9.81 29.02 18.97
CA THR A 609 10.57 27.82 19.37
C THR A 609 9.59 26.69 19.65
N LEU A 610 9.83 25.53 19.02
CA LEU A 610 9.07 24.31 19.27
C LEU A 610 9.39 23.78 20.68
N PRO A 611 8.40 23.30 21.47
CA PRO A 611 8.66 22.79 22.82
C PRO A 611 9.61 21.58 22.80
N LYS A 612 10.35 21.38 23.89
CA LYS A 612 11.26 20.22 24.04
C LYS A 612 10.52 18.90 24.24
N GLN A 613 9.37 18.94 24.91
CA GLN A 613 8.50 17.79 25.12
C GLN A 613 7.28 17.92 24.22
N ASN A 614 6.86 16.80 23.63
CA ASN A 614 5.63 16.77 22.84
C ASN A 614 4.39 16.75 23.73
N HIS A 615 3.29 17.22 23.18
CA HIS A 615 1.95 17.00 23.70
C HIS A 615 1.34 15.72 23.14
N LEU A 616 1.69 15.33 21.91
CA LEU A 616 1.37 14.00 21.40
C LEU A 616 2.19 12.91 22.13
N LYS A 617 1.53 11.86 22.61
CA LYS A 617 2.19 10.69 23.18
C LYS A 617 2.62 9.73 22.08
N THR A 618 3.86 9.25 22.14
CA THR A 618 4.35 8.20 21.24
C THR A 618 4.73 6.98 22.07
N ALA A 619 4.48 5.79 21.54
CA ALA A 619 4.82 4.53 22.18
C ALA A 619 5.32 3.54 21.12
N PHE A 620 6.64 3.47 20.94
CA PHE A 620 7.25 2.70 19.86
C PHE A 620 8.08 1.54 20.41
N GLY A 621 7.83 0.32 19.92
CA GLY A 621 8.65 -0.83 20.31
C GLY A 621 10.11 -0.66 19.89
N PHE A 622 11.02 -1.16 20.74
CA PHE A 622 12.45 -1.16 20.49
C PHE A 622 13.05 -2.45 21.08
N SER A 623 13.85 -3.17 20.29
CA SER A 623 14.58 -4.36 20.75
C SER A 623 16.07 -4.06 20.89
N PRO A 624 16.57 -3.86 22.12
CA PRO A 624 18.01 -3.84 22.38
C PRO A 624 18.70 -5.15 21.99
N GLY A 625 18.00 -6.28 22.09
CA GLY A 625 18.54 -7.59 21.73
C GLY A 625 18.96 -7.68 20.26
N GLU A 626 18.16 -7.12 19.35
CA GLU A 626 18.52 -7.04 17.92
C GLU A 626 19.71 -6.10 17.70
N VAL A 627 19.79 -4.99 18.44
CA VAL A 627 20.98 -4.11 18.42
C VAL A 627 22.22 -4.89 18.83
N TYR A 628 22.18 -5.64 19.93
CA TYR A 628 23.32 -6.43 20.40
C TYR A 628 23.75 -7.46 19.36
N ARG A 629 22.77 -8.11 18.72
CA ARG A 629 23.01 -9.14 17.71
C ARG A 629 23.69 -8.58 16.47
N TYR A 630 23.15 -7.53 15.87
CA TYR A 630 23.68 -6.99 14.62
C TYR A 630 25.01 -6.28 14.82
N HIS A 631 25.14 -5.50 15.90
CA HIS A 631 26.38 -4.79 16.20
C HIS A 631 27.47 -5.70 16.80
N GLY A 632 27.18 -6.95 17.14
CA GLY A 632 28.15 -7.88 17.74
C GLY A 632 28.56 -7.51 19.17
N LEU A 633 27.67 -6.88 19.94
CA LEU A 633 27.98 -6.33 21.28
C LEU A 633 27.98 -7.41 22.35
N LYS A 634 29.05 -7.45 23.14
CA LYS A 634 29.25 -8.48 24.18
C LYS A 634 29.35 -7.91 25.58
N THR A 635 30.01 -6.76 25.73
CA THR A 635 30.25 -6.13 27.04
C THR A 635 29.09 -5.21 27.43
N GLU A 636 28.86 -5.05 28.73
CA GLU A 636 27.85 -4.10 29.23
C GLU A 636 28.18 -2.64 28.88
N GLU A 637 29.47 -2.29 28.78
CA GLU A 637 29.92 -0.96 28.37
C GLU A 637 29.50 -0.67 26.92
N ASP A 638 29.78 -1.59 25.99
CA ASP A 638 29.42 -1.44 24.58
C ASP A 638 27.90 -1.40 24.40
N LYS A 639 27.16 -2.29 25.09
CA LYS A 639 25.69 -2.30 25.07
C LYS A 639 25.12 -0.96 25.52
N ARG A 640 25.60 -0.42 26.65
CA ARG A 640 25.15 0.88 27.17
C ARG A 640 25.46 2.00 26.19
N LYS A 641 26.67 2.04 25.63
CA LYS A 641 27.08 3.05 24.66
C LYS A 641 26.21 3.04 23.40
N VAL A 642 25.97 1.86 22.81
CA VAL A 642 25.19 1.78 21.57
C VAL A 642 23.71 2.00 21.83
N VAL A 643 23.11 1.40 22.87
CA VAL A 643 21.71 1.68 23.25
C VAL A 643 21.49 3.17 23.45
N ASP A 644 22.46 3.86 24.02
CA ASP A 644 22.37 5.31 24.19
C ASP A 644 22.29 6.09 22.86
N LEU A 645 23.05 5.68 21.84
CA LEU A 645 22.97 6.26 20.50
C LEU A 645 21.60 6.01 19.85
N TYR A 646 20.98 4.86 20.13
CA TYR A 646 19.62 4.58 19.68
C TYR A 646 18.59 5.45 20.41
N LEU A 647 18.67 5.57 21.74
CA LEU A 647 17.79 6.46 22.51
C LEU A 647 17.96 7.93 22.09
N LYS A 648 19.18 8.35 21.74
CA LYS A 648 19.42 9.67 21.14
C LYS A 648 18.67 9.84 19.82
N SER A 649 18.70 8.85 18.92
CA SER A 649 17.91 8.88 17.69
C SER A 649 16.41 8.98 17.97
N PHE A 650 15.88 8.20 18.91
CA PHE A 650 14.48 8.33 19.35
C PHE A 650 14.15 9.76 19.82
N GLY A 651 15.00 10.36 20.65
CA GLY A 651 14.82 11.74 21.14
C GLY A 651 14.89 12.78 20.04
N GLU A 652 15.88 12.68 19.14
CA GLU A 652 16.04 13.56 17.96
C GLU A 652 14.85 13.48 16.99
N HIS A 653 14.11 12.37 17.01
CA HIS A 653 12.89 12.17 16.22
C HIS A 653 11.61 12.44 17.01
N ARG A 654 11.73 12.93 18.24
CA ARG A 654 10.60 13.26 19.12
C ARG A 654 9.68 12.04 19.36
N ILE A 655 10.26 10.84 19.43
CA ILE A 655 9.53 9.57 19.64
C ILE A 655 10.00 8.93 20.94
N SER A 656 9.05 8.58 21.81
CA SER A 656 9.33 7.82 23.03
C SER A 656 9.25 6.32 22.73
N PRO A 657 10.28 5.53 23.10
CA PRO A 657 10.20 4.09 23.02
C PRO A 657 9.26 3.55 24.12
N TYR A 658 8.80 2.30 23.99
CA TYR A 658 8.07 1.61 25.06
C TYR A 658 8.85 1.61 26.37
N ASP A 659 10.14 1.28 26.32
CA ASP A 659 11.01 1.24 27.49
C ASP A 659 12.19 2.19 27.28
N PRO A 660 12.18 3.38 27.92
CA PRO A 660 13.29 4.32 27.86
C PRO A 660 14.46 3.93 28.80
N THR A 661 14.30 2.87 29.60
CA THR A 661 15.26 2.41 30.61
C THR A 661 15.60 0.91 30.46
N PRO A 662 15.87 0.40 29.24
CA PRO A 662 15.92 -1.05 28.97
C PRO A 662 17.06 -1.80 29.68
N LEU A 663 18.04 -1.07 30.23
CA LEU A 663 19.18 -1.61 30.96
C LEU A 663 19.11 -1.39 32.48
N ASP A 664 18.14 -0.60 32.93
CA ASP A 664 18.03 -0.15 34.32
C ASP A 664 16.55 -0.20 34.79
N PRO A 665 15.90 -1.38 34.75
CA PRO A 665 14.48 -1.51 35.11
C PRO A 665 14.25 -1.35 36.62
N ILE A 666 13.01 -1.10 37.01
CA ILE A 666 12.56 -1.17 38.40
C ILE A 666 12.79 -2.58 38.93
N ARG A 667 13.47 -2.71 40.06
CA ARG A 667 13.75 -4.01 40.69
C ARG A 667 12.77 -4.26 41.81
N VAL A 668 12.18 -5.45 41.82
CA VAL A 668 11.18 -5.85 42.81
C VAL A 668 11.65 -7.14 43.45
N LYS A 669 11.64 -7.17 44.78
CA LYS A 669 11.88 -8.37 45.58
C LYS A 669 10.62 -8.69 46.37
N PHE A 670 10.09 -9.88 46.19
CA PHE A 670 8.89 -10.32 46.90
C PHE A 670 9.26 -11.06 48.19
N LEU A 671 8.53 -10.77 49.27
CA LEU A 671 8.71 -11.35 50.60
C LEU A 671 7.40 -12.04 51.02
N PRO A 672 7.15 -13.28 50.56
CA PRO A 672 5.91 -14.00 50.87
C PRO A 672 5.76 -14.33 52.35
N GLU A 673 6.88 -14.48 53.08
CA GLU A 673 6.91 -14.82 54.51
C GLU A 673 6.94 -13.59 55.44
N ALA A 674 6.91 -12.38 54.90
CA ALA A 674 6.78 -11.17 55.71
C ALA A 674 5.36 -11.09 56.31
N ASP A 675 5.20 -10.37 57.43
CA ASP A 675 3.91 -10.12 58.05
C ASP A 675 3.58 -8.60 58.03
N PRO A 676 2.66 -8.13 57.17
CA PRO A 676 2.03 -8.88 56.07
C PRO A 676 3.00 -9.13 54.88
N PRO A 677 2.69 -10.08 53.98
CA PRO A 677 3.46 -10.33 52.76
C PRO A 677 3.55 -9.06 51.91
N ARG A 678 4.73 -8.76 51.36
CA ARG A 678 4.98 -7.47 50.71
C ARG A 678 6.06 -7.54 49.64
N ALA A 679 6.19 -6.46 48.87
CA ALA A 679 7.28 -6.23 47.94
C ALA A 679 8.25 -5.18 48.50
N GLU A 680 9.54 -5.34 48.24
CA GLU A 680 10.56 -4.29 48.37
C GLU A 680 10.93 -3.82 46.95
N VAL A 681 10.71 -2.53 46.66
CA VAL A 681 10.95 -1.96 45.33
C VAL A 681 12.17 -1.04 45.36
N ASP A 682 13.14 -1.29 44.49
CA ASP A 682 14.34 -0.46 44.32
C ASP A 682 14.28 0.30 43.00
N PHE A 683 14.21 1.63 43.12
CA PHE A 683 14.14 2.58 42.00
C PHE A 683 15.51 3.19 41.65
N THR A 684 16.60 2.85 42.36
CA THR A 684 17.85 3.62 42.31
C THR A 684 18.48 3.71 40.91
N ALA A 685 18.49 2.60 40.16
CA ALA A 685 19.01 2.58 38.79
C ALA A 685 18.01 3.21 37.82
N PHE A 686 16.73 2.87 37.98
CA PHE A 686 15.62 3.41 37.19
C PHE A 686 15.56 4.94 37.24
N ASP A 687 15.65 5.54 38.43
CA ASP A 687 15.57 6.99 38.60
C ASP A 687 16.65 7.74 37.82
N LYS A 688 17.89 7.23 37.84
CA LYS A 688 18.99 7.85 37.11
C LYS A 688 18.77 7.76 35.60
N ALA A 689 18.33 6.60 35.12
CA ALA A 689 18.07 6.38 33.71
C ALA A 689 16.85 7.17 33.22
N MET A 690 15.77 7.21 34.00
CA MET A 690 14.54 7.92 33.68
C MET A 690 14.72 9.44 33.73
N GLU A 691 15.44 9.98 34.72
CA GLU A 691 15.79 11.41 34.74
C GLU A 691 16.54 11.83 33.48
N ARG A 692 17.47 10.99 33.03
CA ARG A 692 18.20 11.20 31.80
C ARG A 692 17.28 11.11 30.58
N ALA A 693 16.45 10.09 30.49
CA ALA A 693 15.46 9.93 29.42
C ALA A 693 14.56 11.17 29.26
N VAL A 694 14.06 11.73 30.36
CA VAL A 694 13.21 12.93 30.35
C VAL A 694 14.02 14.18 30.01
N LYS A 695 15.14 14.43 30.72
CA LYS A 695 15.88 15.70 30.61
C LYS A 695 16.69 15.80 29.33
N GLN A 696 17.26 14.70 28.87
CA GLN A 696 18.17 14.68 27.71
C GLN A 696 17.43 14.37 26.40
N TYR A 697 16.48 13.43 26.41
CA TYR A 697 15.80 12.97 25.20
C TYR A 697 14.37 13.48 25.05
N GLY A 698 13.82 14.15 26.07
CA GLY A 698 12.47 14.71 26.01
C GLY A 698 11.36 13.67 26.03
N PHE A 699 11.65 12.42 26.39
CA PHE A 699 10.65 11.35 26.42
C PHE A 699 9.53 11.70 27.40
N ASN A 700 8.29 11.53 26.95
CA ASN A 700 7.09 12.02 27.61
C ASN A 700 6.08 10.89 27.93
N ASN A 701 6.48 9.63 27.70
CA ASN A 701 5.63 8.45 27.80
C ASN A 701 6.48 7.17 27.95
N PHE A 702 6.03 6.17 28.70
CA PHE A 702 6.67 4.85 28.77
C PHE A 702 5.73 3.74 29.26
N ARG A 703 5.96 2.53 28.75
CA ARG A 703 5.26 1.31 29.16
C ARG A 703 5.83 0.82 30.49
N LEU A 704 4.97 0.66 31.47
CA LEU A 704 5.31 0.12 32.79
C LEU A 704 4.97 -1.37 32.86
N GLY A 705 5.99 -2.21 32.99
CA GLY A 705 5.82 -3.64 33.28
C GLY A 705 5.51 -3.88 34.76
N ILE A 706 4.49 -4.69 35.05
CA ILE A 706 4.11 -5.05 36.42
C ILE A 706 4.37 -6.56 36.64
N GLN A 707 5.27 -6.89 37.57
CA GLN A 707 5.60 -8.29 37.83
C GLN A 707 4.41 -9.01 38.47
N GLY A 708 4.11 -10.21 37.97
CA GLY A 708 2.99 -11.04 38.44
C GLY A 708 1.60 -10.62 37.96
N MET A 709 1.51 -9.70 37.00
CA MET A 709 0.24 -9.28 36.40
C MET A 709 -0.44 -10.38 35.57
N GLY A 710 0.33 -11.35 35.06
CA GLY A 710 -0.09 -12.20 33.94
C GLY A 710 -0.01 -11.42 32.62
N GLY A 711 -0.58 -11.98 31.55
CA GLY A 711 -0.64 -11.30 30.26
C GLY A 711 -0.83 -12.24 29.09
N GLY A 712 -0.82 -11.70 27.87
CA GLY A 712 -1.04 -12.49 26.67
C GLY A 712 -1.30 -11.65 25.44
N THR A 713 -1.64 -12.36 24.36
CA THR A 713 -2.21 -11.80 23.15
C THR A 713 -3.47 -12.58 22.75
N PHE A 714 -4.17 -12.20 21.66
CA PHE A 714 -5.23 -13.05 21.04
C PHE A 714 -4.80 -14.52 20.89
N HIS A 715 -3.51 -14.78 20.67
CA HIS A 715 -2.97 -16.12 20.41
C HIS A 715 -2.85 -16.98 21.66
N ALA A 716 -2.31 -16.44 22.75
CA ALA A 716 -2.05 -17.18 23.99
C ALA A 716 -1.93 -16.26 25.21
N ARG A 717 -2.29 -16.78 26.39
CA ARG A 717 -2.18 -16.07 27.67
C ARG A 717 -1.53 -16.91 28.77
N HIS A 718 -1.09 -16.23 29.82
CA HIS A 718 -0.60 -16.84 31.06
C HIS A 718 -1.21 -16.12 32.28
N ASP A 719 -1.52 -16.91 33.30
CA ASP A 719 -2.21 -16.44 34.50
C ASP A 719 -1.28 -15.63 35.43
N PRO A 720 -1.85 -14.71 36.23
CA PRO A 720 -1.12 -13.98 37.25
C PRO A 720 -0.54 -14.88 38.34
N SER A 721 0.76 -14.70 38.64
CA SER A 721 1.43 -15.36 39.75
C SER A 721 2.64 -14.58 40.26
N ILE A 722 2.87 -14.60 41.57
CA ILE A 722 4.07 -14.05 42.23
C ILE A 722 4.63 -15.13 43.15
N GLU A 723 5.89 -15.51 42.99
CA GLU A 723 6.56 -16.53 43.82
C GLU A 723 5.77 -17.87 43.93
N GLY A 724 5.04 -18.25 42.86
CA GLY A 724 4.21 -19.46 42.83
C GLY A 724 2.83 -19.32 43.48
N PHE A 725 2.52 -18.16 44.07
CA PHE A 725 1.20 -17.84 44.59
C PHE A 725 0.32 -17.28 43.47
N GLY A 726 -0.87 -17.86 43.28
CA GLY A 726 -1.87 -17.41 42.30
C GLY A 726 -2.73 -16.25 42.81
N GLU A 727 -3.49 -15.62 41.91
CA GLU A 727 -4.28 -14.41 42.17
C GLU A 727 -5.22 -14.48 43.39
N ASP A 728 -5.83 -15.64 43.62
CA ASP A 728 -6.81 -15.84 44.71
C ASP A 728 -6.19 -15.96 46.10
N THR A 729 -4.85 -16.00 46.20
CA THR A 729 -4.16 -16.18 47.48
C THR A 729 -3.94 -14.84 48.20
N PRO A 730 -4.04 -14.80 49.55
CA PRO A 730 -3.72 -13.60 50.32
C PRO A 730 -2.30 -13.08 50.09
N GLN A 731 -1.33 -13.99 49.91
CA GLN A 731 0.07 -13.66 49.66
C GLN A 731 0.23 -12.89 48.34
N TYR A 732 -0.35 -13.41 47.25
CA TYR A 732 -0.32 -12.71 45.96
C TYR A 732 -0.94 -11.31 46.08
N GLN A 733 -2.13 -11.22 46.67
CA GLN A 733 -2.87 -9.95 46.73
C GLN A 733 -2.11 -8.90 47.54
N ALA A 734 -1.53 -9.28 48.67
CA ALA A 734 -0.74 -8.38 49.51
C ALA A 734 0.57 -7.93 48.82
N MET A 735 1.28 -8.86 48.17
CA MET A 735 2.52 -8.55 47.44
C MET A 735 2.27 -7.70 46.19
N PHE A 736 1.24 -8.01 45.40
CA PHE A 736 0.85 -7.25 44.22
C PHE A 736 0.45 -5.83 44.61
N ALA A 737 -0.42 -5.68 45.63
CA ALA A 737 -0.83 -4.38 46.14
C ALA A 737 0.38 -3.56 46.63
N SER A 738 1.26 -4.18 47.43
CA SER A 738 2.46 -3.54 47.95
C SER A 738 3.39 -3.04 46.85
N GLN A 739 3.61 -3.82 45.78
CA GLN A 739 4.42 -3.43 44.63
C GLN A 739 3.80 -2.22 43.90
N VAL A 740 2.53 -2.32 43.47
CA VAL A 740 1.94 -1.30 42.59
C VAL A 740 1.68 0.03 43.33
N GLN A 741 1.40 -0.02 44.64
CA GLN A 741 1.26 1.18 45.47
C GLN A 741 2.59 1.92 45.64
N GLN A 742 3.69 1.19 45.87
CA GLN A 742 5.02 1.79 45.94
C GLN A 742 5.42 2.44 44.61
N ILE A 743 5.16 1.76 43.49
CA ILE A 743 5.45 2.31 42.16
C ILE A 743 4.61 3.55 41.87
N GLU A 744 3.29 3.52 42.12
CA GLU A 744 2.42 4.67 41.90
C GLU A 744 2.82 5.88 42.76
N ALA A 745 3.10 5.66 44.05
CA ALA A 745 3.54 6.72 44.96
C ALA A 745 4.86 7.34 44.52
N HIS A 746 5.84 6.51 44.14
CA HIS A 746 7.15 6.96 43.66
C HIS A 746 7.04 7.75 42.36
N LEU A 747 6.32 7.23 41.36
CA LEU A 747 6.12 7.95 40.10
C LEU A 747 5.37 9.27 40.28
N ARG A 748 4.44 9.34 41.24
CA ARG A 748 3.76 10.60 41.61
C ARG A 748 4.74 11.60 42.22
N GLU A 749 5.59 11.17 43.15
CA GLU A 749 6.61 12.03 43.78
C GLU A 749 7.60 12.59 42.75
N LYS A 750 8.01 11.75 41.79
CA LYS A 750 8.94 12.15 40.71
C LYS A 750 8.28 12.98 39.60
N GLY A 751 6.94 13.06 39.57
CA GLY A 751 6.18 13.73 38.50
C GLY A 751 6.12 12.96 37.19
N TRP A 752 6.32 11.64 37.22
CA TRP A 752 6.32 10.76 36.05
C TRP A 752 5.06 9.90 35.91
N LEU A 753 4.12 9.99 36.85
CA LEU A 753 2.92 9.15 36.86
C LEU A 753 2.09 9.28 35.56
N ASP A 754 1.89 10.50 35.06
CA ASP A 754 1.11 10.76 33.84
C ASP A 754 1.81 10.30 32.55
N MET A 755 3.10 9.94 32.65
CA MET A 755 3.88 9.37 31.55
C MET A 755 3.79 7.84 31.51
N ALA A 756 3.47 7.19 32.63
CA ALA A 756 3.46 5.74 32.74
C ALA A 756 2.12 5.16 32.27
N PHE A 757 2.17 4.12 31.44
CA PHE A 757 0.99 3.33 31.09
C PHE A 757 1.25 1.83 31.20
N VAL A 758 0.26 1.09 31.67
CA VAL A 758 0.30 -0.37 31.78
C VAL A 758 -0.43 -0.97 30.58
N TYR A 759 0.37 -1.56 29.70
CA TYR A 759 -0.07 -2.33 28.53
C TYR A 759 0.39 -3.78 28.71
N TRP A 760 -0.53 -4.62 29.21
CA TRP A 760 -0.21 -5.94 29.75
C TRP A 760 -0.88 -7.11 28.98
N PHE A 761 -1.84 -6.80 28.13
CA PHE A 761 -2.49 -7.75 27.21
C PHE A 761 -2.63 -7.09 25.84
N ASP A 762 -2.40 -7.86 24.78
CA ASP A 762 -2.40 -7.37 23.40
C ASP A 762 -3.55 -7.96 22.58
N GLU A 763 -4.42 -7.12 22.01
CA GLU A 763 -5.50 -7.53 21.09
C GLU A 763 -6.32 -8.72 21.66
N PRO A 764 -7.07 -8.56 22.76
CA PRO A 764 -7.82 -9.66 23.35
C PRO A 764 -8.97 -10.15 22.44
N ASP A 765 -9.20 -11.46 22.42
CA ASP A 765 -10.39 -12.05 21.80
C ASP A 765 -11.54 -12.16 22.83
N PRO A 766 -12.79 -12.45 22.41
CA PRO A 766 -13.92 -12.64 23.34
C PRO A 766 -13.69 -13.61 24.50
N LYS A 767 -12.83 -14.61 24.34
CA LYS A 767 -12.43 -15.57 25.39
C LYS A 767 -11.56 -14.95 26.50
N ASP A 768 -10.99 -13.78 26.25
CA ASP A 768 -10.01 -13.11 27.10
C ASP A 768 -10.56 -11.87 27.80
N TYR A 769 -11.70 -11.33 27.38
CA TYR A 769 -12.22 -10.08 27.94
C TYR A 769 -12.48 -10.11 29.44
N GLU A 770 -13.04 -11.20 29.99
CA GLU A 770 -13.24 -11.32 31.43
C GLU A 770 -11.90 -11.30 32.19
N PHE A 771 -10.90 -12.03 31.66
CA PHE A 771 -9.55 -12.05 32.22
C PHE A 771 -8.89 -10.67 32.19
N VAL A 772 -9.02 -9.96 31.07
CA VAL A 772 -8.47 -8.61 30.93
C VAL A 772 -9.21 -7.62 31.83
N ALA A 773 -10.55 -7.66 31.89
CA ALA A 773 -11.33 -6.80 32.77
C ALA A 773 -10.95 -7.01 34.24
N ASN A 774 -10.73 -8.25 34.68
CA ASN A 774 -10.29 -8.56 36.05
C ASN A 774 -8.90 -7.99 36.34
N GLY A 775 -7.94 -8.09 35.41
CA GLY A 775 -6.64 -7.44 35.55
C GLY A 775 -6.75 -5.91 35.64
N MET A 776 -7.57 -5.28 34.79
CA MET A 776 -7.80 -3.83 34.85
C MET A 776 -8.40 -3.40 36.19
N LYS A 777 -9.41 -4.13 36.69
CA LYS A 777 -10.02 -3.94 38.02
C LYS A 777 -8.99 -4.05 39.15
N ARG A 778 -8.09 -5.03 39.06
CA ARG A 778 -7.04 -5.25 40.07
C ARG A 778 -6.06 -4.08 40.12
N LEU A 779 -5.64 -3.56 38.97
CA LEU A 779 -4.79 -2.37 38.90
C LEU A 779 -5.51 -1.14 39.43
N GLU A 780 -6.77 -0.93 39.05
CA GLU A 780 -7.55 0.19 39.54
C GLU A 780 -7.74 0.15 41.07
N LYS A 781 -8.00 -1.04 41.63
CA LYS A 781 -8.17 -1.24 43.07
C LYS A 781 -6.93 -0.82 43.87
N TYR A 782 -5.74 -1.18 43.42
CA TYR A 782 -4.52 -1.01 44.20
C TYR A 782 -3.66 0.19 43.79
N ALA A 783 -3.74 0.63 42.53
CA ALA A 783 -2.98 1.74 41.98
C ALA A 783 -3.80 2.53 40.94
N PRO A 784 -4.89 3.21 41.35
CA PRO A 784 -5.87 3.81 40.45
C PRO A 784 -5.29 4.85 39.49
N GLY A 785 -4.23 5.56 39.89
CA GLY A 785 -3.56 6.56 39.07
C GLY A 785 -2.65 6.01 37.98
N LEU A 786 -2.35 4.71 37.96
CA LEU A 786 -1.64 4.10 36.83
C LEU A 786 -2.58 3.96 35.63
N VAL A 787 -2.19 4.56 34.51
CA VAL A 787 -2.96 4.52 33.26
C VAL A 787 -3.02 3.09 32.73
N ARG A 788 -4.24 2.59 32.50
CA ARG A 788 -4.51 1.28 31.91
C ARG A 788 -4.85 1.43 30.43
N MET A 789 -4.08 0.77 29.57
CA MET A 789 -4.20 0.87 28.12
C MET A 789 -4.43 -0.51 27.49
N ILE A 790 -5.23 -0.56 26.41
CA ILE A 790 -5.53 -1.79 25.66
C ILE A 790 -5.53 -1.54 24.14
N THR A 791 -4.99 -2.49 23.38
CA THR A 791 -5.08 -2.52 21.90
C THR A 791 -6.40 -3.14 21.45
N GLU A 792 -7.50 -2.41 21.62
CA GLU A 792 -8.86 -2.85 21.24
C GLU A 792 -9.74 -1.64 20.87
N GLN A 793 -10.82 -1.86 20.12
CA GLN A 793 -11.88 -0.88 19.90
C GLN A 793 -12.68 -0.63 21.20
N PRO A 794 -13.27 0.56 21.36
CA PRO A 794 -14.21 0.84 22.45
C PRO A 794 -15.26 -0.25 22.64
N SER A 795 -15.34 -0.78 23.86
CA SER A 795 -16.26 -1.86 24.19
C SER A 795 -16.70 -1.78 25.65
N ASP A 796 -17.97 -2.05 25.91
CA ASP A 796 -18.52 -2.12 27.27
C ASP A 796 -18.07 -3.39 28.02
N GLN A 797 -17.42 -4.35 27.34
CA GLN A 797 -17.00 -5.64 27.91
C GLN A 797 -15.87 -5.53 28.95
N PHE A 798 -15.28 -4.34 29.10
CA PHE A 798 -14.23 -4.06 30.07
C PHE A 798 -14.73 -3.28 31.30
N ASP A 799 -16.05 -3.21 31.51
CA ASP A 799 -16.72 -2.59 32.66
C ASP A 799 -16.21 -1.16 33.00
N ALA A 800 -15.83 -0.39 31.97
CA ALA A 800 -15.28 0.98 32.10
C ALA A 800 -13.96 1.12 32.91
N HIS A 801 -13.12 0.09 32.96
CA HIS A 801 -11.82 0.13 33.65
C HIS A 801 -10.63 0.59 32.78
N VAL A 802 -10.88 0.98 31.53
CA VAL A 802 -9.88 1.39 30.55
C VAL A 802 -9.67 2.90 30.58
N ASN A 803 -8.42 3.37 30.62
CA ASN A 803 -8.12 4.79 30.51
C ASN A 803 -7.74 5.22 29.08
N VAL A 804 -7.11 4.31 28.32
CA VAL A 804 -6.66 4.56 26.95
C VAL A 804 -7.04 3.39 26.05
N TRP A 805 -7.87 3.66 25.05
CA TRP A 805 -8.12 2.74 23.95
C TRP A 805 -7.12 2.99 22.83
N CYS A 806 -6.69 1.93 22.16
CA CYS A 806 -5.74 2.02 21.05
C CYS A 806 -6.10 1.02 19.95
N PRO A 807 -7.18 1.24 19.19
CA PRO A 807 -7.50 0.38 18.05
C PRO A 807 -6.47 0.51 16.93
N VAL A 808 -6.41 -0.49 16.05
CA VAL A 808 -5.79 -0.32 14.73
C VAL A 808 -6.52 0.83 14.03
N SER A 809 -5.79 1.72 13.35
CA SER A 809 -6.35 2.97 12.82
C SER A 809 -7.59 2.80 11.92
N HIS A 810 -7.66 1.73 11.12
CA HIS A 810 -8.83 1.45 10.26
C HIS A 810 -10.06 0.93 11.01
N ASN A 811 -9.90 0.44 12.24
CA ASN A 811 -10.99 0.01 13.12
C ASN A 811 -11.45 1.14 14.06
N TYR A 812 -10.89 2.35 13.95
CA TYR A 812 -11.31 3.49 14.76
C TYR A 812 -12.69 4.00 14.32
N ASP A 813 -13.66 3.93 15.22
CA ASP A 813 -14.97 4.58 15.09
C ASP A 813 -14.97 5.91 15.87
N HIS A 814 -15.16 7.02 15.15
CA HIS A 814 -15.11 8.34 15.75
C HIS A 814 -16.29 8.61 16.70
N ALA A 815 -17.50 8.16 16.36
CA ALA A 815 -18.69 8.41 17.18
C ALA A 815 -18.64 7.60 18.48
N ALA A 816 -18.22 6.33 18.40
CA ALA A 816 -17.99 5.49 19.58
C ALA A 816 -16.90 6.08 20.48
N ALA A 817 -15.81 6.60 19.88
CA ALA A 817 -14.74 7.22 20.64
C ALA A 817 -15.21 8.49 21.37
N GLU A 818 -15.97 9.38 20.73
CA GLU A 818 -16.51 10.58 21.41
C GLU A 818 -17.46 10.23 22.56
N ALA A 819 -18.27 9.17 22.42
CA ALA A 819 -19.10 8.68 23.52
C ALA A 819 -18.27 8.26 24.74
N ARG A 820 -17.15 7.57 24.51
CA ARG A 820 -16.22 7.17 25.58
C ARG A 820 -15.38 8.33 26.13
N ARG A 821 -14.98 9.30 25.30
CA ARG A 821 -14.29 10.52 25.75
C ARG A 821 -15.12 11.30 26.77
N ALA A 822 -16.46 11.27 26.68
CA ALA A 822 -17.34 11.87 27.68
C ALA A 822 -17.21 11.25 29.09
N HIS A 823 -16.65 10.05 29.20
CA HIS A 823 -16.31 9.38 30.46
C HIS A 823 -14.87 9.65 30.94
N GLY A 824 -14.13 10.53 30.26
CA GLY A 824 -12.73 10.86 30.59
C GLY A 824 -11.69 9.91 29.96
N GLU A 825 -12.12 9.01 29.08
CA GLU A 825 -11.25 8.07 28.38
C GLU A 825 -10.51 8.76 27.23
N ARG A 826 -9.30 8.29 26.94
CA ARG A 826 -8.44 8.84 25.90
C ARG A 826 -8.23 7.83 24.78
N PHE A 827 -7.84 8.34 23.63
CA PHE A 827 -7.67 7.55 22.42
C PHE A 827 -6.28 7.71 21.85
N TRP A 828 -5.61 6.58 21.74
CA TRP A 828 -4.48 6.37 20.86
C TRP A 828 -4.93 5.54 19.67
N TRP A 829 -4.03 5.28 18.74
CA TRP A 829 -4.20 4.27 17.71
C TRP A 829 -2.84 3.80 17.20
N TYR A 830 -2.84 2.75 16.38
CA TYR A 830 -1.62 2.22 15.79
C TYR A 830 -1.81 1.78 14.35
N VAL A 831 -0.65 1.66 13.69
CA VAL A 831 -0.46 0.99 12.41
C VAL A 831 0.60 -0.11 12.60
N CYS A 832 0.47 -1.21 11.88
CA CYS A 832 1.38 -2.36 11.89
C CYS A 832 1.41 -3.00 10.50
N CYS A 833 1.40 -4.34 10.40
CA CYS A 833 1.17 -5.07 9.16
C CYS A 833 -0.23 -4.80 8.55
N GLY A 834 -1.13 -4.22 9.35
CA GLY A 834 -2.36 -3.55 8.90
C GLY A 834 -2.52 -2.16 9.56
N PRO A 835 -3.30 -1.24 8.98
CA PRO A 835 -3.99 -1.40 7.71
C PRO A 835 -3.04 -1.37 6.52
N LYS A 836 -3.53 -1.89 5.39
CA LYS A 836 -2.92 -1.77 4.06
C LYS A 836 -3.61 -0.66 3.28
N ALA A 837 -3.22 -0.42 2.04
CA ALA A 837 -3.94 0.47 1.14
C ALA A 837 -5.46 0.17 1.16
N PRO A 838 -6.33 1.20 1.18
CA PRO A 838 -6.03 2.61 0.92
C PRO A 838 -5.80 3.48 2.18
N TYR A 839 -5.45 2.93 3.35
CA TYR A 839 -5.20 3.73 4.57
C TYR A 839 -3.75 4.26 4.63
N CYS A 840 -3.47 5.24 5.51
CA CYS A 840 -2.09 5.59 5.86
C CYS A 840 -1.39 4.39 6.52
N THR A 841 -0.20 4.06 6.05
CA THR A 841 0.58 2.89 6.46
C THR A 841 2.02 3.27 6.87
N LEU A 842 2.84 2.25 7.17
CA LEU A 842 4.26 2.40 7.53
C LEU A 842 5.24 1.81 6.50
N PHE A 843 4.77 1.42 5.31
CA PHE A 843 5.54 0.59 4.40
C PHE A 843 6.54 1.36 3.53
N ILE A 844 7.65 0.71 3.18
CA ILE A 844 8.72 1.26 2.30
C ILE A 844 8.18 1.54 0.89
N ASP A 845 7.23 0.75 0.42
CA ASP A 845 6.65 0.84 -0.93
C ASP A 845 5.35 1.65 -0.99
N HIS A 846 5.23 2.64 -0.10
CA HIS A 846 4.15 3.63 -0.07
C HIS A 846 4.69 5.07 -0.16
N PRO A 847 3.85 6.07 -0.51
CA PRO A 847 4.23 7.47 -0.45
C PRO A 847 4.81 7.87 0.92
N ALA A 848 5.89 8.65 0.94
CA ALA A 848 6.50 9.09 2.19
C ALA A 848 5.57 9.98 3.04
N THR A 849 4.60 10.65 2.42
CA THR A 849 3.65 11.54 3.10
C THR A 849 2.73 10.82 4.10
N GLU A 850 2.50 9.51 3.96
CA GLU A 850 1.49 8.78 4.76
C GLU A 850 1.71 8.94 6.27
N LEU A 851 2.95 8.78 6.76
CA LEU A 851 3.26 8.88 8.19
C LEU A 851 3.17 10.31 8.75
N ARG A 852 3.33 11.30 7.87
CA ARG A 852 3.12 12.70 8.21
C ARG A 852 1.62 13.02 8.26
N VAL A 853 0.87 12.62 7.22
CA VAL A 853 -0.61 12.74 7.16
C VAL A 853 -1.29 12.02 8.32
N TRP A 854 -0.78 10.86 8.74
CA TRP A 854 -1.33 10.12 9.87
C TRP A 854 -1.43 10.98 11.14
N HIS A 855 -0.48 11.89 11.37
CA HIS A 855 -0.51 12.82 12.50
C HIS A 855 -1.46 14.01 12.30
N TRP A 856 -1.69 14.45 11.06
CA TRP A 856 -2.79 15.36 10.74
C TRP A 856 -4.15 14.71 10.97
N GLN A 857 -4.32 13.43 10.59
CA GLN A 857 -5.52 12.65 10.89
C GLN A 857 -5.70 12.45 12.40
N ALA A 858 -4.61 12.30 13.15
CA ALA A 858 -4.63 12.23 14.61
C ALA A 858 -5.14 13.52 15.23
N TRP A 859 -4.65 14.68 14.78
CA TRP A 859 -5.16 15.99 15.20
C TRP A 859 -6.66 16.15 14.88
N GLN A 860 -7.07 15.85 13.63
CA GLN A 860 -8.46 15.96 13.19
C GLN A 860 -9.46 15.14 14.04
N ARG A 861 -9.00 14.05 14.66
CA ARG A 861 -9.84 13.08 15.39
C ARG A 861 -9.62 13.09 16.90
N ASN A 862 -8.94 14.10 17.46
CA ASN A 862 -8.61 14.16 18.88
C ASN A 862 -7.90 12.88 19.38
N ILE A 863 -6.99 12.35 18.55
CA ILE A 863 -6.10 11.27 18.96
C ILE A 863 -4.90 11.90 19.65
N VAL A 864 -4.62 11.42 20.87
CA VAL A 864 -3.60 12.00 21.76
C VAL A 864 -2.38 11.11 21.92
N GLY A 865 -2.33 9.99 21.19
CA GLY A 865 -1.12 9.22 21.06
C GLY A 865 -1.12 8.20 19.94
N THR A 866 0.08 7.80 19.57
CA THR A 866 0.35 6.88 18.47
C THR A 866 1.27 5.77 18.94
N LEU A 867 0.95 4.55 18.53
CA LEU A 867 1.71 3.36 18.86
C LEU A 867 2.22 2.67 17.60
N VAL A 868 3.41 2.07 17.69
CA VAL A 868 3.96 1.17 16.69
C VAL A 868 4.63 0.01 17.42
N TRP A 869 4.30 -1.22 17.01
CA TRP A 869 4.71 -2.43 17.72
C TRP A 869 6.23 -2.63 17.81
N GLN A 870 6.99 -2.14 16.82
CA GLN A 870 8.44 -2.24 16.77
C GLN A 870 9.08 -1.21 15.82
N SER A 871 10.31 -0.75 16.13
CA SER A 871 11.05 0.20 15.29
C SER A 871 12.27 -0.40 14.59
N ASN A 872 12.81 -1.52 15.10
CA ASN A 872 14.01 -2.19 14.60
C ASN A 872 13.81 -3.71 14.40
N TYR A 873 12.69 -4.11 13.80
CA TYR A 873 12.45 -5.49 13.36
C TYR A 873 13.29 -5.83 12.11
N TRP A 874 14.56 -6.13 12.32
CA TRP A 874 15.50 -6.39 11.23
C TRP A 874 15.45 -7.81 10.69
N THR A 875 14.97 -8.78 11.48
CA THR A 875 14.91 -10.19 11.08
C THR A 875 13.69 -10.89 11.65
N SER A 876 13.12 -11.82 10.88
CA SER A 876 12.09 -12.77 11.34
C SER A 876 12.74 -14.08 11.77
N SER A 877 12.44 -14.56 12.98
CA SER A 877 12.90 -15.87 13.45
C SER A 877 12.24 -17.05 12.74
N ALA A 878 11.09 -16.84 12.08
CA ALA A 878 10.41 -17.86 11.29
C ALA A 878 10.98 -17.94 9.87
N ALA A 879 11.15 -16.80 9.18
CA ALA A 879 11.67 -16.76 7.81
C ALA A 879 13.19 -16.97 7.72
N TYR A 880 13.92 -16.54 8.76
CA TYR A 880 15.37 -16.52 8.85
C TYR A 880 15.87 -17.21 10.14
N PRO A 881 15.59 -18.51 10.32
CA PRO A 881 15.91 -19.22 11.57
C PRO A 881 17.41 -19.46 11.77
N ASP A 882 18.18 -19.59 10.67
CA ASP A 882 19.58 -20.02 10.71
C ASP A 882 20.56 -18.84 10.56
N GLN A 883 20.19 -17.80 9.82
CA GLN A 883 21.02 -16.61 9.55
C GLN A 883 20.12 -15.37 9.53
N PRO A 884 20.48 -14.28 10.22
CA PRO A 884 19.68 -13.05 10.22
C PRO A 884 19.54 -12.43 8.83
N GLN A 885 18.37 -11.85 8.60
CA GLN A 885 18.05 -11.08 7.40
C GLN A 885 18.95 -9.84 7.28
N ASN A 886 19.46 -9.54 6.09
CA ASN A 886 20.07 -8.23 5.82
C ASN A 886 18.96 -7.22 5.50
N PRO A 887 18.70 -6.22 6.37
CA PRO A 887 17.55 -5.35 6.20
C PRO A 887 17.69 -4.36 5.03
N TYR A 888 18.87 -4.22 4.44
CA TYR A 888 19.15 -3.38 3.26
C TYR A 888 18.97 -4.11 1.93
N GLU A 889 19.10 -5.43 1.93
CA GLU A 889 18.97 -6.27 0.72
C GLU A 889 17.56 -6.86 0.61
N ASP A 890 16.95 -7.17 1.75
CA ASP A 890 15.59 -7.69 1.85
C ASP A 890 14.74 -6.75 2.73
N PRO A 891 13.93 -5.85 2.13
CA PRO A 891 13.11 -4.90 2.86
C PRO A 891 11.87 -5.54 3.51
N MET A 892 11.55 -6.80 3.23
CA MET A 892 10.30 -7.42 3.66
C MET A 892 10.26 -7.66 5.17
N GLY A 893 9.19 -7.19 5.82
CA GLY A 893 8.80 -7.64 7.15
C GLY A 893 8.09 -8.98 7.03
N TYR A 894 8.73 -10.05 7.49
CA TYR A 894 8.13 -11.39 7.50
C TYR A 894 7.43 -11.69 8.81
N VAL A 895 6.34 -12.48 8.73
CA VAL A 895 5.64 -13.00 9.90
C VAL A 895 6.61 -13.72 10.84
N SER A 896 6.48 -13.49 12.14
CA SER A 896 7.11 -14.28 13.19
C SER A 896 6.22 -14.34 14.44
N GLY A 897 6.56 -15.20 15.40
CA GLY A 897 5.74 -15.41 16.59
C GLY A 897 4.48 -16.23 16.31
N TYR A 898 3.52 -16.19 17.23
CA TYR A 898 2.20 -16.84 17.11
C TYR A 898 2.24 -18.32 16.66
N SER A 899 3.22 -19.07 17.16
CA SER A 899 3.47 -20.48 16.76
C SER A 899 3.76 -20.70 15.27
N THR A 900 4.17 -19.66 14.54
CA THR A 900 4.57 -19.75 13.13
C THR A 900 5.77 -20.69 12.98
N PRO A 901 5.70 -21.72 12.12
CA PRO A 901 6.79 -22.68 11.94
C PRO A 901 8.09 -22.04 11.43
N LYS A 902 9.23 -22.64 11.80
CA LYS A 902 10.54 -22.29 11.22
C LYS A 902 10.58 -22.61 9.73
N GLY A 903 11.18 -21.71 8.96
CA GLY A 903 11.23 -21.77 7.50
C GLY A 903 10.02 -21.15 6.80
N THR A 904 8.98 -20.73 7.53
CA THR A 904 7.82 -20.07 6.93
C THR A 904 8.16 -18.64 6.49
N LYS A 905 8.01 -18.36 5.20
CA LYS A 905 8.16 -17.02 4.60
C LYS A 905 6.79 -16.44 4.21
N SER A 906 6.07 -15.95 5.21
CA SER A 906 4.82 -15.21 5.03
C SER A 906 5.06 -13.70 5.19
N PHE A 907 4.33 -12.88 4.45
CA PHE A 907 4.63 -11.45 4.29
C PHE A 907 3.69 -10.58 5.14
N TRP A 908 4.25 -9.70 5.99
CA TRP A 908 3.50 -8.61 6.60
C TRP A 908 3.50 -7.38 5.68
N GLY A 909 4.67 -6.95 5.21
CA GLY A 909 4.85 -5.84 4.28
C GLY A 909 6.27 -5.28 4.34
N ASN A 910 6.69 -4.56 3.29
CA ASN A 910 8.04 -3.99 3.21
C ASN A 910 8.23 -2.91 4.28
N GLY A 911 9.19 -3.11 5.18
CA GLY A 911 9.50 -2.17 6.25
C GLY A 911 8.60 -2.24 7.49
N ASP A 912 7.70 -3.23 7.59
CA ASP A 912 6.90 -3.43 8.81
C ASP A 912 7.80 -3.62 10.05
N GLY A 913 7.51 -2.85 11.09
CA GLY A 913 8.31 -2.84 12.32
C GLY A 913 9.75 -2.30 12.18
N ARG A 914 10.11 -1.71 11.04
CA ARG A 914 11.49 -1.31 10.70
C ARG A 914 11.54 0.13 10.19
N PHE A 915 11.88 1.08 11.05
CA PHE A 915 12.06 2.51 10.68
C PHE A 915 13.51 2.95 10.78
N ILE A 916 14.28 2.32 11.65
CA ILE A 916 15.71 2.55 11.80
C ILE A 916 16.46 1.30 11.36
N TYR A 917 17.67 1.50 10.84
CA TYR A 917 18.53 0.45 10.31
C TYR A 917 19.81 0.34 11.14
N PRO A 918 20.45 -0.84 11.20
CA PRO A 918 21.80 -0.91 11.73
C PRO A 918 22.75 -0.10 10.82
N PRO A 919 23.90 0.38 11.33
CA PRO A 919 24.93 0.96 10.48
C PRO A 919 25.32 -0.04 9.38
N LEU A 920 25.75 0.44 8.21
CA LEU A 920 26.05 -0.43 7.07
C LEU A 920 27.12 -1.49 7.39
N ALA A 921 28.09 -1.16 8.24
CA ALA A 921 29.10 -2.10 8.74
C ALA A 921 28.51 -3.25 9.59
N ALA A 922 27.27 -3.10 10.06
CA ALA A 922 26.48 -4.07 10.79
C ALA A 922 25.17 -4.42 10.05
N ALA A 923 25.11 -4.27 8.70
CA ALA A 923 23.95 -4.67 7.90
C ALA A 923 23.65 -6.18 8.01
N THR A 924 24.69 -6.97 8.24
CA THR A 924 24.60 -8.35 8.73
C THR A 924 25.24 -8.43 10.11
N PRO A 925 24.90 -9.44 10.94
CA PRO A 925 25.51 -9.60 12.25
C PRO A 925 27.04 -9.57 12.19
N SER A 926 27.61 -8.58 12.86
CA SER A 926 29.06 -8.40 12.87
C SER A 926 29.73 -9.34 13.86
N SER A 927 30.87 -9.90 13.47
CA SER A 927 31.73 -10.67 14.36
C SER A 927 32.59 -9.76 15.27
N THR A 928 32.79 -8.51 14.87
CA THR A 928 33.51 -7.46 15.61
C THR A 928 32.55 -6.36 16.08
N PRO A 929 32.64 -5.88 17.34
CA PRO A 929 31.73 -4.84 17.82
C PRO A 929 31.72 -3.58 16.94
N VAL A 930 30.54 -3.16 16.49
CA VAL A 930 30.31 -1.90 15.75
C VAL A 930 29.66 -0.91 16.70
N LEU A 931 30.34 0.18 17.04
CA LEU A 931 29.90 1.16 18.04
C LEU A 931 29.41 2.47 17.38
N GLU A 932 28.52 2.32 16.40
CA GLU A 932 27.97 3.41 15.58
C GLU A 932 26.48 3.63 15.87
N PRO A 933 25.94 4.83 15.59
CA PRO A 933 24.51 5.11 15.74
C PRO A 933 23.65 4.32 14.74
N PRO A 934 22.32 4.23 14.96
CA PRO A 934 21.43 3.72 13.93
C PRO A 934 21.43 4.63 12.69
N VAL A 935 21.11 4.05 11.55
CA VAL A 935 20.81 4.76 10.31
C VAL A 935 19.32 5.11 10.27
N SER A 936 19.01 6.39 10.01
CA SER A 936 17.64 6.89 9.86
C SER A 936 16.99 6.39 8.56
N SER A 937 15.71 6.68 8.38
CA SER A 937 14.98 6.44 7.12
C SER A 937 14.05 7.60 6.80
N ILE A 938 13.66 7.73 5.53
CA ILE A 938 12.65 8.69 5.10
C ILE A 938 11.40 8.56 5.98
N ARG A 939 10.95 7.34 6.27
CA ARG A 939 9.76 7.09 7.12
C ARG A 939 9.95 7.57 8.57
N TRP A 940 11.14 7.40 9.14
CA TRP A 940 11.47 7.86 10.49
C TRP A 940 11.46 9.40 10.58
N GLU A 941 11.96 10.06 9.54
CA GLU A 941 11.97 11.52 9.42
C GLU A 941 10.54 12.06 9.19
N MET A 942 9.72 11.39 8.38
CA MET A 942 8.31 11.76 8.16
C MET A 942 7.44 11.59 9.41
N LEU A 943 7.75 10.60 10.26
CA LEU A 943 7.14 10.49 11.58
C LEU A 943 7.49 11.69 12.45
N ARG A 944 8.76 12.09 12.50
CA ARG A 944 9.20 13.29 13.24
C ARG A 944 8.46 14.52 12.73
N GLU A 945 8.44 14.76 11.42
CA GLU A 945 7.76 15.93 10.83
C GLU A 945 6.25 15.95 11.15
N GLY A 946 5.60 14.78 11.17
CA GLY A 946 4.20 14.65 11.57
C GLY A 946 3.96 15.00 13.05
N VAL A 947 4.86 14.57 13.94
CA VAL A 947 4.83 14.97 15.36
C VAL A 947 5.03 16.48 15.49
N GLU A 948 5.98 17.06 14.75
CA GLU A 948 6.24 18.50 14.77
C GLU A 948 5.04 19.31 14.22
N ASP A 949 4.39 18.85 13.14
CA ASP A 949 3.15 19.46 12.63
C ASP A 949 2.05 19.49 13.71
N TYR A 950 1.89 18.41 14.47
CA TYR A 950 0.95 18.35 15.60
C TYR A 950 1.29 19.39 16.67
N GLU A 951 2.57 19.55 16.99
CA GLU A 951 3.04 20.56 17.97
C GLU A 951 2.81 22.00 17.48
N TYR A 952 2.96 22.28 16.18
CA TYR A 952 2.59 23.58 15.60
C TYR A 952 1.10 23.89 15.81
N LEU A 953 0.22 22.93 15.51
CA LEU A 953 -1.23 23.08 15.71
C LEU A 953 -1.58 23.27 17.19
N TYR A 954 -0.92 22.52 18.07
CA TYR A 954 -1.07 22.66 19.52
C TYR A 954 -0.66 24.07 19.98
N MET A 955 0.51 24.55 19.55
CA MET A 955 1.00 25.89 19.88
C MET A 955 0.04 26.99 19.40
N LEU A 956 -0.45 26.90 18.15
CA LEU A 956 -1.42 27.85 17.63
C LEU A 956 -2.71 27.87 18.46
N ARG A 957 -3.23 26.70 18.84
CA ARG A 957 -4.42 26.59 19.71
C ARG A 957 -4.20 27.27 21.05
N GLU A 958 -3.07 27.03 21.70
CA GLU A 958 -2.73 27.63 23.00
C GLU A 958 -2.55 29.15 22.90
N LEU A 959 -1.87 29.64 21.86
CA LEU A 959 -1.69 31.06 21.63
C LEU A 959 -3.02 31.76 21.34
N LEU A 960 -3.92 31.14 20.57
CA LEU A 960 -5.27 31.66 20.34
C LEU A 960 -6.11 31.70 21.62
N ALA A 961 -5.99 30.70 22.49
CA ALA A 961 -6.67 30.70 23.78
C ALA A 961 -6.17 31.84 24.68
N LYS A 962 -4.86 32.12 24.68
CA LYS A 962 -4.22 33.13 25.53
C LYS A 962 -4.35 34.56 25.00
N LYS A 963 -4.05 34.77 23.71
CA LYS A 963 -3.92 36.09 23.06
C LYS A 963 -4.96 36.36 21.97
N GLY A 964 -5.74 35.36 21.56
CA GLY A 964 -6.67 35.51 20.42
C GLY A 964 -7.79 36.52 20.64
N LYS A 965 -8.06 36.93 21.89
CA LYS A 965 -9.02 38.00 22.21
C LYS A 965 -8.51 39.40 21.84
N ASP A 966 -7.19 39.55 21.67
CA ASP A 966 -6.54 40.82 21.32
C ASP A 966 -6.52 41.08 19.80
N LEU A 967 -6.90 40.06 19.01
CA LEU A 967 -7.00 40.15 17.56
C LEU A 967 -8.38 40.66 17.10
N PRO A 968 -8.45 41.37 15.95
CA PRO A 968 -9.71 41.60 15.26
C PRO A 968 -10.46 40.29 15.01
N GLU A 969 -11.78 40.29 15.12
CA GLU A 969 -12.61 39.08 15.02
C GLU A 969 -12.38 38.30 13.71
N SER A 970 -12.20 39.01 12.59
CA SER A 970 -11.89 38.40 11.29
C SER A 970 -10.56 37.64 11.30
N LYS A 971 -9.51 38.22 11.88
CA LYS A 971 -8.18 37.61 11.98
C LYS A 971 -8.18 36.45 12.96
N ARG A 972 -8.91 36.57 14.07
CA ARG A 972 -9.12 35.46 15.01
C ARG A 972 -9.81 34.28 14.32
N LYS A 973 -10.85 34.52 13.53
CA LYS A 973 -11.56 33.48 12.76
C LYS A 973 -10.65 32.84 11.71
N GLU A 974 -9.87 33.63 10.98
CA GLU A 974 -8.85 33.15 10.04
C GLU A 974 -7.87 32.18 10.71
N PHE A 975 -7.30 32.56 11.87
CA PHE A 975 -6.38 31.70 12.62
C PHE A 975 -7.05 30.47 13.23
N GLN A 976 -8.30 30.59 13.71
CA GLN A 976 -9.07 29.43 14.18
C GLN A 976 -9.30 28.42 13.05
N GLN A 977 -9.58 28.89 11.82
CA GLN A 977 -9.73 28.01 10.66
C GLN A 977 -8.43 27.27 10.31
N LEU A 978 -7.25 27.75 10.72
CA LEU A 978 -5.99 27.03 10.51
C LEU A 978 -5.86 25.77 11.37
N LEU A 979 -6.62 25.66 12.47
CA LEU A 979 -6.66 24.47 13.33
C LEU A 979 -7.46 23.31 12.73
N GLU A 980 -8.31 23.57 11.75
CA GLU A 980 -9.01 22.51 11.01
C GLU A 980 -8.05 21.81 10.04
N VAL A 981 -8.27 20.54 9.72
CA VAL A 981 -7.46 19.86 8.69
C VAL A 981 -8.19 19.93 7.35
N PRO A 982 -7.61 20.55 6.30
CA PRO A 982 -8.28 20.69 5.01
C PRO A 982 -8.36 19.35 4.25
N GLU A 983 -9.41 19.18 3.42
CA GLU A 983 -9.60 17.98 2.57
C GLU A 983 -8.40 17.73 1.63
N ALA A 984 -7.68 18.78 1.24
CA ALA A 984 -6.47 18.68 0.43
C ALA A 984 -5.31 17.97 1.13
N ILE A 985 -5.34 17.82 2.46
CA ILE A 985 -4.42 16.97 3.24
C ILE A 985 -5.07 15.62 3.50
N THR A 986 -6.28 15.61 4.04
CA THR A 986 -7.04 14.39 4.31
C THR A 986 -8.53 14.71 4.31
N LYS A 987 -9.29 14.01 3.46
CA LYS A 987 -10.75 14.10 3.42
C LYS A 987 -11.37 13.10 4.39
N ASP A 988 -10.86 11.87 4.37
CA ASP A 988 -11.25 10.77 5.24
C ASP A 988 -10.03 9.85 5.50
N MET A 989 -10.22 8.68 6.13
CA MET A 989 -9.13 7.76 6.47
C MET A 989 -8.48 7.08 5.25
N THR A 990 -9.12 7.11 4.08
CA THR A 990 -8.69 6.39 2.87
C THR A 990 -8.43 7.32 1.67
N THR A 991 -8.77 8.60 1.79
CA THR A 991 -8.57 9.64 0.78
C THR A 991 -7.74 10.77 1.37
N PHE A 992 -6.46 10.81 1.03
CA PHE A 992 -5.50 11.77 1.56
C PHE A 992 -4.38 12.10 0.57
N ALA A 993 -3.57 13.10 0.92
CA ALA A 993 -2.52 13.64 0.08
C ALA A 993 -1.30 12.69 -0.01
N THR A 994 -1.01 12.23 -1.22
CA THR A 994 0.29 11.64 -1.58
C THR A 994 1.29 12.70 -2.07
N ASP A 995 0.78 13.89 -2.39
CA ASP A 995 1.55 15.09 -2.69
C ASP A 995 1.84 15.88 -1.41
N PRO A 996 3.10 16.25 -1.13
CA PRO A 996 3.41 16.98 0.09
C PRO A 996 3.06 18.47 0.05
N ARG A 997 2.80 19.06 -1.13
CA ARG A 997 2.56 20.51 -1.29
C ARG A 997 1.45 21.05 -0.38
N PRO A 998 0.26 20.42 -0.25
CA PRO A 998 -0.79 20.90 0.66
C PRO A 998 -0.35 20.90 2.13
N ILE A 999 0.49 19.93 2.53
CA ILE A 999 0.99 19.79 3.90
C ILE A 999 1.96 20.94 4.22
N TYR A 1000 2.96 21.16 3.36
CA TYR A 1000 3.93 22.26 3.53
C TYR A 1000 3.24 23.64 3.52
N GLN A 1001 2.29 23.86 2.60
CA GLN A 1001 1.50 25.11 2.55
C GLN A 1001 0.72 25.34 3.84
N ARG A 1002 0.11 24.30 4.39
CA ARG A 1002 -0.63 24.39 5.66
C ARG A 1002 0.30 24.65 6.84
N ARG A 1003 1.41 23.92 6.97
CA ARG A 1003 2.42 24.14 8.02
C ARG A 1003 2.94 25.58 7.97
N GLN A 1004 3.24 26.11 6.79
CA GLN A 1004 3.68 27.50 6.61
C GLN A 1004 2.62 28.52 7.05
N ALA A 1005 1.35 28.30 6.71
CA ALA A 1005 0.26 29.18 7.14
C ALA A 1005 0.10 29.17 8.68
N VAL A 1006 0.18 27.99 9.31
CA VAL A 1006 0.17 27.84 10.77
C VAL A 1006 1.38 28.54 11.41
N ALA A 1007 2.57 28.38 10.84
CA ALA A 1007 3.79 29.02 11.32
C ALA A 1007 3.70 30.56 11.30
N THR A 1008 3.18 31.10 10.19
CA THR A 1008 2.94 32.54 10.03
C THR A 1008 2.00 33.06 11.12
N ALA A 1009 0.91 32.33 11.40
CA ALA A 1009 -0.04 32.70 12.44
C ALA A 1009 0.56 32.64 13.86
N ILE A 1010 1.38 31.63 14.15
CA ILE A 1010 2.10 31.52 15.42
C ILE A 1010 3.05 32.70 15.60
N GLU A 1011 3.82 33.05 14.57
CA GLU A 1011 4.77 34.16 14.63
C GLU A 1011 4.04 35.50 14.85
N GLU A 1012 2.93 35.75 14.12
CA GLU A 1012 2.09 36.94 14.31
C GLU A 1012 1.51 37.03 15.73
N LEU A 1013 1.10 35.90 16.33
CA LEU A 1013 0.61 35.85 17.72
C LEU A 1013 1.72 35.93 18.77
N THR A 1014 2.97 35.66 18.40
CA THR A 1014 4.10 35.67 19.33
C THR A 1014 4.65 37.08 19.53
N ARG A 1015 4.57 37.91 18.48
CA ARG A 1015 4.76 39.37 18.55
C ARG A 1015 3.76 40.01 19.52
#